data_AF-A0A8C5GSV9-F1
#
_entry.id   AF-A0A8C5GSV9-F1
#
_cell.length_a   1.000
_cell.length_b   1.000
_cell.length_c   1.000
_cell.angle_alpha   90.00
_cell.angle_beta   90.00
_cell.angle_gamma   90.00
#
_symmetry.space_group_name_H-M   'P 1'
#
loop_
_entity.id
_entity.type
_entity.pdbx_description
1 polymer ?
#
loop_
_entity_poly.entity_id
_entity_poly.type
_entity_poly.pdbx_seq_one_letter_code
_entity_poly.pdbx_strand_id
1 'polypeptide(L)'
;MQYLGRVLDTVSSVSSLFNNPYRVRDVPLSDYAGGGKVKLREEGRVVLYKNSQCQSWDCLLMCPNTPTMTPRLFQVVSEDDAMNWFSQYALKLQPFYDTLPLKAESIQPIVNCIRSHPDWSCAHIAVETGLRECLKHNFVQSHINSQNEVGQTPLHLACERGDLASVKQLLDESQARTDIRDCHGDTPMHCACKHESSAFVEALCSRLCTGVDDLNDNGETPLHVACRLGRVESVKALLGGGAKCDVIGGLGYPIHIGMKYNEKDCVEEILRADSSQLQAEDALYGGTPLHWAKTAEMCRLLLEHDCSVNYLSKTGESALHILTKRGRFEAAMVLLTHGADANLKGQDGNTALHLAMKMDHMDLIKALIVFGADVEIPNNLGETPGLIAARTSKGISAKKLKKAPDHWFEAVVPKPFTVLYPSYIKPEAMYLLPMDRLLCLDGGGIKGLVLIQMLIALEKEAGRPTRELFDWVAGTSTGGILALAIIHGKSLEYLRCLYFRMKEQVFKGSRPYETTPLEKFLKKEFGEDTKMTDVQYPRVMVTSVLADRHPGELHIFRNYDPPSVASEPPYSTSATFRPLTIPQDQLVWRAARSSGAAPTYFQPMGRFLDGGLLANNPTLDAMAEIHQYNKALTAEGRGKDTKKLGMVLSLGTGKPPQVEVSSVNVFRPSNPLELAKSLVGAKELLKMLVDCCTDSDGCAVDRARAFCEMTDTLYQRLSPQLSQEVMLDEVSDSVLVDMLWETQMYLYEQRTVLQSVAQSLLDT
;
A
#
# COMPACT_ATOMS: atom_id res chain seq x y z
N MET A 1 1.79 -76.41 -10.47
CA MET A 1 2.74 -76.50 -9.34
C MET A 1 3.57 -75.23 -9.10
N GLN A 2 3.67 -74.24 -10.02
CA GLN A 2 4.44 -73.00 -9.77
C GLN A 2 3.61 -71.79 -9.28
N TYR A 3 2.27 -71.84 -9.36
CA TYR A 3 1.41 -70.76 -8.85
C TYR A 3 1.14 -70.85 -7.33
N LEU A 4 1.14 -72.06 -6.75
CA LEU A 4 0.99 -72.27 -5.31
C LEU A 4 2.22 -71.86 -4.50
N GLY A 5 3.43 -71.95 -5.09
CA GLY A 5 4.67 -71.52 -4.44
C GLY A 5 4.75 -70.01 -4.22
N ARG A 6 4.27 -69.20 -5.17
CA ARG A 6 4.25 -67.73 -5.02
C ARG A 6 3.21 -67.23 -4.03
N VAL A 7 2.10 -67.96 -3.83
CA VAL A 7 1.09 -67.65 -2.80
C VAL A 7 1.61 -68.01 -1.41
N LEU A 8 2.36 -69.11 -1.25
CA LEU A 8 3.01 -69.47 0.01
C LEU A 8 4.17 -68.53 0.39
N ASP A 9 4.93 -68.02 -0.59
CA ASP A 9 5.96 -67.00 -0.34
C ASP A 9 5.37 -65.61 -0.05
N THR A 10 4.18 -65.29 -0.60
CA THR A 10 3.46 -64.08 -0.19
C THR A 10 2.79 -64.23 1.18
N VAL A 11 2.34 -65.42 1.58
CA VAL A 11 1.80 -65.66 2.93
C VAL A 11 2.92 -65.76 3.99
N SER A 12 4.12 -66.22 3.65
CA SER A 12 5.29 -66.20 4.54
C SER A 12 5.85 -64.78 4.73
N SER A 13 5.83 -63.96 3.67
CA SER A 13 6.18 -62.53 3.77
C SER A 13 5.08 -61.68 4.41
N VAL A 14 3.80 -62.08 4.31
CA VAL A 14 2.71 -61.46 5.06
C VAL A 14 2.73 -61.87 6.54
N SER A 15 3.20 -63.07 6.90
CA SER A 15 3.39 -63.47 8.31
C SER A 15 4.64 -62.87 8.96
N SER A 16 5.68 -62.53 8.19
CA SER A 16 6.80 -61.71 8.68
C SER A 16 6.43 -60.22 8.80
N LEU A 17 5.52 -59.72 7.95
CA LEU A 17 4.90 -58.38 8.11
C LEU A 17 4.10 -58.23 9.43
N PHE A 18 3.62 -59.33 10.05
CA PHE A 18 2.93 -59.32 11.35
C PHE A 18 3.86 -59.43 12.57
N ASN A 19 5.16 -59.66 12.39
CA ASN A 19 6.11 -59.84 13.48
C ASN A 19 7.12 -58.69 13.53
N ASN A 20 6.66 -57.49 13.88
CA ASN A 20 7.55 -56.50 14.46
C ASN A 20 8.06 -57.05 15.80
N PRO A 21 9.38 -57.37 15.95
CA PRO A 21 9.94 -57.95 17.17
C PRO A 21 9.85 -57.01 18.37
N TYR A 22 9.56 -55.73 18.15
CA TYR A 22 9.42 -54.68 19.18
C TYR A 22 7.97 -54.25 19.40
N ARG A 23 7.01 -55.03 18.91
CA ARG A 23 5.59 -54.79 19.21
C ARG A 23 5.27 -55.25 20.61
N VAL A 24 4.77 -54.32 21.42
CA VAL A 24 4.29 -54.57 22.77
C VAL A 24 3.04 -55.46 22.70
N ARG A 25 3.07 -56.60 23.38
CA ARG A 25 1.94 -57.54 23.45
C ARG A 25 1.74 -57.99 24.89
N ASP A 26 0.51 -58.01 25.35
CA ASP A 26 0.18 -58.65 26.62
C ASP A 26 0.34 -60.16 26.50
N VAL A 27 1.14 -60.74 27.38
CA VAL A 27 1.42 -62.19 27.43
C VAL A 27 1.10 -62.74 28.82
N PRO A 28 0.60 -63.99 28.92
CA PRO A 28 0.35 -64.63 30.21
C PRO A 28 1.64 -64.82 30.99
N LEU A 29 1.67 -64.42 32.26
CA LEU A 29 2.86 -64.61 33.10
C LEU A 29 3.17 -66.09 33.36
N SER A 30 2.15 -66.96 33.28
CA SER A 30 2.29 -68.43 33.36
C SER A 30 3.26 -68.99 32.32
N ASP A 31 3.37 -68.37 31.15
CA ASP A 31 4.23 -68.82 30.05
C ASP A 31 5.73 -68.64 30.36
N TYR A 32 6.05 -67.91 31.43
CA TYR A 32 7.41 -67.62 31.88
C TYR A 32 7.73 -68.26 33.24
N ALA A 33 6.76 -68.95 33.87
CA ALA A 33 6.91 -69.54 35.20
C ALA A 33 7.40 -71.00 35.19
N GLY A 34 7.48 -71.69 34.04
CA GLY A 34 7.73 -73.14 34.04
C GLY A 34 8.09 -73.85 32.73
N GLY A 35 8.60 -73.19 31.69
CA GLY A 35 8.95 -73.88 30.44
C GLY A 35 10.02 -73.16 29.63
N GLY A 36 11.23 -73.73 29.54
CA GLY A 36 12.31 -73.35 28.59
C GLY A 36 12.90 -71.94 28.68
N LYS A 37 12.24 -71.00 29.38
CA LYS A 37 12.61 -69.59 29.49
C LYS A 37 13.30 -69.32 30.83
N VAL A 38 14.54 -68.86 30.78
CA VAL A 38 15.37 -68.59 31.96
C VAL A 38 15.45 -67.08 32.19
N LYS A 39 15.16 -66.62 33.40
CA LYS A 39 15.33 -65.22 33.80
C LYS A 39 16.82 -64.88 33.85
N LEU A 40 17.25 -63.88 33.08
CA LEU A 40 18.65 -63.46 32.98
C LEU A 40 18.96 -62.24 33.86
N ARG A 41 18.12 -61.21 33.83
CA ARG A 41 18.34 -59.93 34.51
C ARG A 41 17.01 -59.29 34.88
N GLU A 42 16.98 -58.56 36.00
CA GLU A 42 15.83 -57.81 36.48
C GLU A 42 16.30 -56.47 37.04
N GLU A 43 15.72 -55.39 36.51
CA GLU A 43 16.01 -54.02 36.95
C GLU A 43 14.70 -53.27 37.10
N GLY A 44 14.38 -52.87 38.34
CA GLY A 44 13.07 -52.32 38.67
C GLY A 44 11.95 -53.30 38.33
N ARG A 45 11.02 -52.88 37.47
CA ARG A 45 9.92 -53.72 36.96
C ARG A 45 10.21 -54.37 35.60
N VAL A 46 11.39 -54.17 35.02
CA VAL A 46 11.75 -54.72 33.69
C VAL A 46 12.56 -55.99 33.86
N VAL A 47 12.14 -57.09 33.22
CA VAL A 47 12.76 -58.42 33.35
C VAL A 47 13.10 -59.00 31.99
N LEU A 48 14.34 -59.46 31.82
CA LEU A 48 14.82 -60.13 30.61
C LEU A 48 14.82 -61.66 30.79
N TYR A 49 14.19 -62.36 29.85
CA TYR A 49 14.17 -63.82 29.78
C TYR A 49 14.86 -64.32 28.50
N LYS A 50 15.60 -65.42 28.60
CA LYS A 50 16.14 -66.17 27.46
C LYS A 50 15.31 -67.43 27.23
N ASN A 51 14.69 -67.53 26.07
CA ASN A 51 13.94 -68.70 25.64
C ASN A 51 14.88 -69.73 24.98
N SER A 52 15.17 -70.80 25.71
CA SER A 52 16.09 -71.87 25.26
C SER A 52 15.54 -72.67 24.07
N GLN A 53 14.22 -72.68 23.86
CA GLN A 53 13.57 -73.47 22.80
C GLN A 53 13.60 -72.75 21.44
N CYS A 54 13.50 -71.42 21.45
CA CYS A 54 13.40 -70.61 20.22
C CYS A 54 14.62 -69.69 20.00
N GLN A 55 15.65 -69.77 20.85
CA GLN A 55 16.83 -68.89 20.82
C GLN A 55 16.45 -67.39 20.72
N SER A 56 15.48 -66.96 21.54
CA SER A 56 15.01 -65.58 21.58
C SER A 56 15.09 -64.99 22.98
N TRP A 57 15.23 -63.68 23.06
CA TRP A 57 15.24 -62.90 24.29
C TRP A 57 13.94 -62.10 24.36
N ASP A 58 13.17 -62.35 25.42
CA ASP A 58 11.89 -61.70 25.69
C ASP A 58 12.08 -60.71 26.85
N CYS A 59 11.68 -59.45 26.67
CA CYS A 59 11.72 -58.43 27.72
C CYS A 59 10.29 -58.12 28.20
N LEU A 60 10.04 -58.27 29.50
CA LEU A 60 8.72 -58.09 30.12
C LEU A 60 8.73 -56.89 31.08
N LEU A 61 7.61 -56.18 31.16
CA LEU A 61 7.36 -55.17 32.19
C LEU A 61 6.35 -55.71 33.21
N MET A 62 6.80 -55.95 34.43
CA MET A 62 6.02 -56.50 35.53
C MET A 62 5.06 -55.44 36.08
N CYS A 63 3.76 -55.63 35.88
CA CYS A 63 2.72 -54.73 36.39
C CYS A 63 2.04 -55.35 37.62
N PRO A 64 2.16 -54.75 38.82
CA PRO A 64 1.55 -55.29 40.05
C PRO A 64 0.01 -55.38 39.99
N ASN A 65 -0.61 -54.54 39.18
CA ASN A 65 -2.07 -54.37 39.12
C ASN A 65 -2.77 -55.41 38.23
N THR A 66 -2.03 -56.15 37.40
CA THR A 66 -2.55 -57.21 36.50
C THR A 66 -1.65 -58.45 36.59
N PRO A 67 -1.73 -59.25 37.67
CA PRO A 67 -0.77 -60.34 37.90
C PRO A 67 -0.86 -61.51 36.90
N THR A 68 -1.90 -61.56 36.07
CA THR A 68 -2.12 -62.63 35.09
C THR A 68 -1.55 -62.34 33.70
N MET A 69 -1.48 -61.07 33.30
CA MET A 69 -1.02 -60.63 31.98
C MET A 69 0.01 -59.52 32.14
N THR A 70 1.17 -59.67 31.49
CA THR A 70 2.26 -58.69 31.50
C THR A 70 2.59 -58.24 30.07
N PRO A 71 2.81 -56.94 29.83
CA PRO A 71 3.23 -56.46 28.53
C PRO A 71 4.68 -56.89 28.24
N ARG A 72 4.86 -57.64 27.16
CA ARG A 72 6.16 -57.95 26.56
C ARG A 72 6.59 -56.80 25.66
N LEU A 73 7.69 -56.13 26.02
CA LEU A 73 8.24 -54.97 25.31
C LEU A 73 8.89 -55.36 23.97
N PHE A 74 9.61 -56.48 23.94
CA PHE A 74 10.20 -57.02 22.71
C PHE A 74 10.46 -58.53 22.80
N GLN A 75 10.67 -59.12 21.62
CA GLN A 75 11.14 -60.49 21.39
C GLN A 75 12.17 -60.46 20.26
N VAL A 76 13.46 -60.59 20.58
CA VAL A 76 14.58 -60.41 19.64
C VAL A 76 15.45 -61.67 19.63
N VAL A 77 16.16 -61.93 18.52
CA VAL A 77 17.01 -63.13 18.32
C VAL A 77 18.51 -62.83 18.52
N SER A 78 18.88 -61.55 18.64
CA SER A 78 20.24 -61.09 18.92
C SER A 78 20.42 -60.79 20.41
N GLU A 79 21.46 -61.39 21.02
CA GLU A 79 21.79 -61.16 22.43
C GLU A 79 22.27 -59.72 22.68
N ASP A 80 23.09 -59.18 21.78
CA ASP A 80 23.65 -57.83 21.87
C ASP A 80 22.54 -56.77 21.83
N ASP A 81 21.58 -56.92 20.91
CA ASP A 81 20.41 -56.04 20.82
C ASP A 81 19.55 -56.15 22.09
N ALA A 82 19.31 -57.36 22.57
CA ALA A 82 18.50 -57.59 23.76
C ALA A 82 19.11 -56.94 25.00
N MET A 83 20.42 -57.04 25.19
CA MET A 83 21.12 -56.43 26.33
C MET A 83 21.18 -54.90 26.24
N ASN A 84 21.41 -54.36 25.04
CA ASN A 84 21.43 -52.91 24.80
C ASN A 84 20.05 -52.29 25.07
N TRP A 85 19.00 -52.82 24.46
CA TRP A 85 17.63 -52.31 24.63
C TRP A 85 17.07 -52.57 26.03
N PHE A 86 17.43 -53.69 26.68
CA PHE A 86 17.06 -53.93 28.08
C PHE A 86 17.56 -52.81 29.00
N SER A 87 18.84 -52.44 28.87
CA SER A 87 19.45 -51.39 29.70
C SER A 87 18.78 -50.03 29.47
N GLN A 88 18.46 -49.70 28.21
CA GLN A 88 17.73 -48.47 27.85
C GLN A 88 16.31 -48.45 28.40
N TYR A 89 15.55 -49.55 28.28
CA TYR A 89 14.18 -49.61 28.80
C TYR A 89 14.13 -49.65 30.32
N ALA A 90 15.04 -50.36 30.99
CA ALA A 90 15.10 -50.41 32.45
C ALA A 90 15.29 -49.01 33.05
N LEU A 91 16.20 -48.21 32.48
CA LEU A 91 16.46 -46.84 32.90
C LEU A 91 15.31 -45.89 32.55
N LYS A 92 14.83 -45.93 31.30
CA LYS A 92 13.92 -44.90 30.78
C LYS A 92 12.45 -45.15 31.09
N LEU A 93 12.02 -46.39 31.30
CA LEU A 93 10.60 -46.70 31.60
C LEU A 93 10.21 -46.47 33.06
N GLN A 94 11.18 -46.41 33.98
CA GLN A 94 10.95 -46.23 35.42
C GLN A 94 9.92 -45.14 35.78
N PRO A 95 10.11 -43.88 35.37
CA PRO A 95 9.19 -42.81 35.74
C PRO A 95 7.76 -43.00 35.22
N PHE A 96 7.58 -43.78 34.14
CA PHE A 96 6.27 -43.96 33.52
C PHE A 96 5.41 -44.99 34.24
N TYR A 97 5.99 -46.14 34.64
CA TYR A 97 5.24 -47.19 35.33
C TYR A 97 5.04 -46.95 36.83
N ASP A 98 5.84 -46.06 37.42
CA ASP A 98 5.68 -45.63 38.82
C ASP A 98 4.56 -44.59 38.93
N THR A 99 4.36 -43.77 37.89
CA THR A 99 3.35 -42.70 37.90
C THR A 99 2.00 -43.16 37.34
N LEU A 100 1.99 -43.99 36.30
CA LEU A 100 0.77 -44.38 35.58
C LEU A 100 0.57 -45.91 35.52
N PRO A 101 -0.67 -46.40 35.58
CA PRO A 101 -0.99 -47.78 35.27
C PRO A 101 -0.84 -48.02 33.76
N LEU A 102 0.35 -48.47 33.35
CA LEU A 102 0.67 -48.68 31.93
C LEU A 102 0.00 -49.95 31.38
N LYS A 103 -0.77 -49.79 30.30
CA LYS A 103 -1.30 -50.88 29.45
C LYS A 103 -0.43 -51.02 28.19
N ALA A 104 -0.47 -52.18 27.53
CA ALA A 104 0.31 -52.43 26.30
C ALA A 104 0.14 -51.33 25.23
N GLU A 105 -1.08 -50.82 25.04
CA GLU A 105 -1.39 -49.75 24.08
C GLU A 105 -0.70 -48.42 24.43
N SER A 106 -0.58 -48.08 25.71
CA SER A 106 0.09 -46.86 26.19
C SER A 106 1.61 -46.98 26.24
N ILE A 107 2.13 -48.21 26.35
CA ILE A 107 3.57 -48.50 26.37
C ILE A 107 4.15 -48.47 24.95
N GLN A 108 3.39 -48.90 23.95
CA GLN A 108 3.90 -48.97 22.57
C GLN A 108 4.45 -47.63 22.05
N PRO A 109 3.78 -46.46 22.24
CA PRO A 109 4.35 -45.17 21.86
C PRO A 109 5.66 -44.84 22.58
N ILE A 110 5.77 -45.15 23.87
CA ILE A 110 6.96 -44.89 24.69
C ILE A 110 8.13 -45.76 24.21
N VAL A 111 7.89 -47.05 23.98
CA VAL A 111 8.88 -48.00 23.46
C VAL A 111 9.33 -47.61 22.05
N ASN A 112 8.40 -47.21 21.19
CA ASN A 112 8.73 -46.71 19.86
C ASN A 112 9.60 -45.44 19.94
N CYS A 113 9.27 -44.52 20.84
CA CYS A 113 10.03 -43.28 21.05
C CYS A 113 11.47 -43.57 21.52
N ILE A 114 11.66 -44.44 22.52
CA ILE A 114 12.99 -44.83 23.01
C ILE A 114 13.84 -45.46 21.90
N ARG A 115 13.20 -46.21 20.99
CA ARG A 115 13.89 -46.84 19.86
C ARG A 115 14.27 -45.85 18.77
N SER A 116 13.36 -44.95 18.43
CA SER A 116 13.61 -43.94 17.39
C SER A 116 14.64 -42.90 17.84
N HIS A 117 14.69 -42.60 19.14
CA HIS A 117 15.60 -41.61 19.72
C HIS A 117 16.30 -42.15 20.99
N PRO A 118 17.37 -42.95 20.83
CA PRO A 118 18.09 -43.58 21.95
C PRO A 118 18.82 -42.58 22.87
N ASP A 119 19.04 -41.36 22.41
CA ASP A 119 19.69 -40.25 23.11
C ASP A 119 18.72 -39.45 24.00
N TRP A 120 17.42 -39.56 23.76
CA TRP A 120 16.42 -38.78 24.48
C TRP A 120 16.32 -39.16 25.95
N SER A 121 16.27 -38.15 26.83
CA SER A 121 15.99 -38.33 28.25
C SER A 121 14.52 -38.70 28.51
N CYS A 122 14.21 -39.17 29.72
CA CYS A 122 12.83 -39.47 30.12
C CYS A 122 11.90 -38.25 30.02
N ALA A 123 12.44 -37.04 30.17
CA ALA A 123 11.68 -35.80 30.03
C ALA A 123 11.28 -35.53 28.58
N HIS A 124 12.18 -35.76 27.61
CA HIS A 124 11.84 -35.67 26.18
C HIS A 124 10.75 -36.68 25.82
N ILE A 125 10.88 -37.91 26.29
CA ILE A 125 9.90 -38.98 26.02
C ILE A 125 8.53 -38.65 26.64
N ALA A 126 8.50 -38.08 27.84
CA ALA A 126 7.27 -37.66 28.50
C ALA A 126 6.53 -36.57 27.70
N VAL A 127 7.27 -35.58 27.19
CA VAL A 127 6.72 -34.53 26.31
C VAL A 127 6.26 -35.12 24.96
N GLU A 128 7.09 -35.97 24.33
CA GLU A 128 6.77 -36.62 23.06
C GLU A 128 5.49 -37.47 23.13
N THR A 129 5.28 -38.16 24.24
CA THR A 129 4.14 -39.06 24.40
C THR A 129 2.91 -38.35 24.99
N GLY A 130 3.04 -37.06 25.35
CA GLY A 130 1.98 -36.27 25.98
C GLY A 130 1.66 -36.69 27.43
N LEU A 131 2.55 -37.47 28.06
CA LEU A 131 2.39 -38.01 29.41
C LEU A 131 2.80 -36.99 30.47
N ARG A 132 2.03 -35.91 30.53
CA ARG A 132 2.19 -34.74 31.40
C ARG A 132 2.31 -35.06 32.89
N GLU A 133 1.55 -36.03 33.39
CA GLU A 133 1.63 -36.43 34.81
C GLU A 133 3.02 -36.95 35.20
N CYS A 134 3.74 -37.59 34.27
CA CYS A 134 5.08 -38.11 34.51
C CYS A 134 6.13 -37.01 34.66
N LEU A 135 5.85 -35.78 34.20
CA LEU A 135 6.78 -34.66 34.37
C LEU A 135 7.02 -34.35 35.86
N LYS A 136 6.06 -34.61 36.75
CA LYS A 136 6.19 -34.40 38.20
C LYS A 136 7.11 -35.40 38.90
N HIS A 137 7.49 -36.49 38.23
CA HIS A 137 8.32 -37.53 38.83
C HIS A 137 9.74 -37.02 39.06
N ASN A 138 10.33 -37.27 40.25
CA ASN A 138 11.65 -36.77 40.64
C ASN A 138 12.76 -37.10 39.61
N PHE A 139 12.72 -38.31 39.04
CA PHE A 139 13.67 -38.74 38.00
C PHE A 139 13.50 -37.99 36.66
N VAL A 140 12.28 -37.53 36.34
CA VAL A 140 12.04 -36.73 35.14
C VAL A 140 12.49 -35.29 35.38
N GLN A 141 12.22 -34.75 36.58
CA GLN A 141 12.68 -33.43 37.01
C GLN A 141 14.20 -33.28 36.96
N SER A 142 14.97 -34.30 37.35
CA SER A 142 16.43 -34.26 37.24
C SER A 142 16.96 -34.18 35.80
N HIS A 143 16.14 -34.52 34.81
CA HIS A 143 16.47 -34.50 33.38
C HIS A 143 15.68 -33.45 32.57
N ILE A 144 15.02 -32.51 33.24
CA ILE A 144 14.15 -31.51 32.59
C ILE A 144 14.90 -30.52 31.68
N ASN A 145 16.21 -30.37 31.92
CA ASN A 145 17.10 -29.50 31.15
C ASN A 145 18.16 -30.29 30.36
N SER A 146 18.02 -31.63 30.27
CA SER A 146 18.92 -32.45 29.46
C SER A 146 18.76 -32.09 27.98
N GLN A 147 19.85 -32.18 27.22
CA GLN A 147 19.85 -31.93 25.78
C GLN A 147 19.94 -33.24 25.01
N ASN A 148 19.20 -33.37 23.92
CA ASN A 148 19.33 -34.47 22.95
C ASN A 148 20.53 -34.24 22.01
N GLU A 149 20.76 -35.12 21.03
CA GLU A 149 21.86 -34.99 20.06
C GLU A 149 21.82 -33.69 19.23
N VAL A 150 20.63 -33.13 19.05
CA VAL A 150 20.36 -31.85 18.35
C VAL A 150 20.47 -30.67 19.32
N GLY A 151 20.84 -30.89 20.59
CA GLY A 151 20.94 -29.84 21.60
C GLY A 151 19.59 -29.37 22.16
N GLN A 152 18.47 -29.95 21.74
CA GLN A 152 17.14 -29.55 22.17
C GLN A 152 16.87 -30.03 23.60
N THR A 153 16.16 -29.22 24.37
CA THR A 153 15.61 -29.60 25.69
C THR A 153 14.16 -30.07 25.57
N PRO A 154 13.58 -30.73 26.60
CA PRO A 154 12.16 -31.06 26.63
C PRO A 154 11.25 -29.85 26.38
N LEU A 155 11.67 -28.64 26.81
CA LEU A 155 10.95 -27.41 26.56
C LEU A 155 11.00 -26.97 25.09
N HIS A 156 12.14 -27.14 24.40
CA HIS A 156 12.23 -26.93 22.96
C HIS A 156 11.27 -27.86 22.21
N LEU A 157 11.29 -29.16 22.56
CA LEU A 157 10.41 -30.16 21.96
C LEU A 157 8.93 -29.84 22.22
N ALA A 158 8.57 -29.41 23.43
CA ALA A 158 7.19 -29.02 23.76
C ALA A 158 6.73 -27.83 22.91
N CYS A 159 7.61 -26.85 22.69
CA CYS A 159 7.35 -25.72 21.80
C CYS A 159 7.19 -26.21 20.36
N GLU A 160 8.17 -26.94 19.80
CA GLU A 160 8.17 -27.40 18.41
C GLU A 160 6.95 -28.25 18.04
N ARG A 161 6.44 -29.05 18.98
CA ARG A 161 5.24 -29.88 18.76
C ARG A 161 3.92 -29.12 18.93
N GLY A 162 3.97 -27.90 19.46
CA GLY A 162 2.79 -27.13 19.79
C GLY A 162 1.99 -27.70 20.97
N ASP A 163 2.65 -28.31 21.97
CA ASP A 163 1.99 -28.77 23.19
C ASP A 163 2.02 -27.70 24.28
N LEU A 164 1.07 -26.76 24.21
CA LEU A 164 0.96 -25.64 25.15
C LEU A 164 0.78 -26.10 26.60
N ALA A 165 0.11 -27.23 26.81
CA ALA A 165 -0.12 -27.74 28.16
C ALA A 165 1.18 -28.24 28.80
N SER A 166 2.00 -28.97 28.03
CA SER A 166 3.34 -29.36 28.47
C SER A 166 4.25 -28.15 28.67
N VAL A 167 4.19 -27.13 27.80
CA VAL A 167 4.96 -25.88 27.99
C VAL A 167 4.59 -25.21 29.32
N LYS A 168 3.29 -25.01 29.60
CA LYS A 168 2.85 -24.42 30.87
C LYS A 168 3.29 -25.26 32.07
N GLN A 169 3.20 -26.57 32.00
CA GLN A 169 3.60 -27.43 33.11
C GLN A 169 5.12 -27.44 33.35
N LEU A 170 5.91 -27.47 32.29
CA LEU A 170 7.37 -27.40 32.35
C LEU A 170 7.85 -26.07 32.95
N LEU A 171 7.17 -24.97 32.60
CA LEU A 171 7.44 -23.66 33.18
C LEU A 171 6.93 -23.62 34.62
N ASP A 172 5.63 -23.80 34.84
CA ASP A 172 4.96 -23.52 36.12
C ASP A 172 5.44 -24.41 37.26
N GLU A 173 5.46 -25.73 37.01
CA GLU A 173 5.71 -26.73 38.05
C GLU A 173 7.16 -27.23 38.07
N SER A 174 7.82 -27.28 36.91
CA SER A 174 9.14 -27.94 36.76
C SER A 174 10.33 -26.99 36.69
N GLN A 175 10.10 -25.67 36.68
CA GLN A 175 11.13 -24.63 36.60
C GLN A 175 12.16 -24.89 35.49
N ALA A 176 11.69 -25.33 34.32
CA ALA A 176 12.56 -25.58 33.16
C ALA A 176 13.28 -24.28 32.74
N ARG A 177 14.55 -24.42 32.35
CA ARG A 177 15.39 -23.30 31.91
C ARG A 177 14.99 -22.85 30.50
N THR A 178 14.90 -21.54 30.29
CA THR A 178 14.52 -20.93 29.01
C THR A 178 15.70 -20.36 28.22
N ASP A 179 16.92 -20.44 28.77
CA ASP A 179 18.14 -19.84 28.22
C ASP A 179 19.04 -20.83 27.47
N ILE A 180 18.70 -22.12 27.52
CA ILE A 180 19.47 -23.18 26.84
C ILE A 180 19.23 -23.08 25.33
N ARG A 181 20.28 -23.25 24.54
CA ARG A 181 20.25 -23.19 23.08
C ARG A 181 20.41 -24.57 22.45
N ASP A 182 19.70 -24.82 21.35
CA ASP A 182 19.87 -26.01 20.53
C ASP A 182 21.09 -25.91 19.59
N CYS A 183 21.29 -26.88 18.69
CA CYS A 183 22.41 -26.89 17.75
C CYS A 183 22.35 -25.81 16.66
N HIS A 184 21.24 -25.06 16.56
CA HIS A 184 21.09 -23.90 15.67
C HIS A 184 21.21 -22.58 16.45
N GLY A 185 21.51 -22.65 17.76
CA GLY A 185 21.50 -21.50 18.64
C GLY A 185 20.10 -21.03 19.04
N ASP A 186 19.04 -21.74 18.65
CA ASP A 186 17.66 -21.37 18.97
C ASP A 186 17.38 -21.64 20.45
N THR A 187 16.77 -20.65 21.12
CA THR A 187 16.18 -20.82 22.46
C THR A 187 14.75 -21.35 22.35
N PRO A 188 14.10 -21.81 23.45
CA PRO A 188 12.69 -22.20 23.40
C PRO A 188 11.77 -21.08 22.90
N MET A 189 12.17 -19.81 23.14
CA MET A 189 11.49 -18.63 22.62
C MET A 189 11.49 -18.59 21.09
N HIS A 190 12.63 -18.89 20.45
CA HIS A 190 12.72 -18.98 18.98
C HIS A 190 11.79 -20.05 18.43
N CYS A 191 11.74 -21.22 19.07
CA CYS A 191 10.82 -22.29 18.68
C CYS A 191 9.35 -21.88 18.85
N ALA A 192 8.99 -21.23 19.95
CA ALA A 192 7.64 -20.73 20.19
C ALA A 192 7.18 -19.75 19.10
N CYS A 193 8.06 -18.87 18.64
CA CYS A 193 7.76 -17.89 17.59
C CYS A 193 7.54 -18.50 16.19
N LYS A 194 7.87 -19.78 15.97
CA LYS A 194 7.59 -20.48 14.71
C LYS A 194 6.10 -20.79 14.55
N HIS A 195 5.37 -20.89 15.65
CA HIS A 195 3.94 -21.19 15.66
C HIS A 195 3.06 -19.96 15.39
N GLU A 196 1.83 -20.23 14.94
CA GLU A 196 0.82 -19.19 14.68
C GLU A 196 0.20 -18.61 15.95
N SER A 197 0.12 -19.42 17.00
CA SER A 197 -0.49 -19.00 18.26
C SER A 197 0.51 -18.24 19.13
N SER A 198 0.15 -17.04 19.56
CA SER A 198 0.90 -16.25 20.55
C SER A 198 0.93 -16.89 21.94
N ALA A 199 0.06 -17.87 22.21
CA ALA A 199 -0.10 -18.46 23.54
C ALA A 199 1.20 -19.09 24.09
N PHE A 200 2.06 -19.60 23.21
CA PHE A 200 3.38 -20.12 23.58
C PHE A 200 4.32 -18.98 23.99
N VAL A 201 4.28 -17.88 23.25
CA VAL A 201 5.07 -16.68 23.55
C VAL A 201 4.61 -16.07 24.86
N GLU A 202 3.31 -15.90 25.05
CA GLU A 202 2.71 -15.39 26.28
C GLU A 202 3.03 -16.28 27.49
N ALA A 203 2.97 -17.61 27.33
CA ALA A 203 3.32 -18.54 28.40
C ALA A 203 4.79 -18.37 28.82
N LEU A 204 5.71 -18.20 27.87
CA LEU A 204 7.12 -17.95 28.16
C LEU A 204 7.31 -16.57 28.80
N CYS A 205 6.78 -15.50 28.19
CA CYS A 205 6.88 -14.13 28.71
C CYS A 205 6.19 -13.90 30.08
N SER A 206 5.30 -14.79 30.52
CA SER A 206 4.68 -14.73 31.86
C SER A 206 5.70 -14.88 33.00
N ARG A 207 6.90 -15.39 32.70
CA ARG A 207 8.05 -15.42 33.61
C ARG A 207 9.14 -14.50 33.09
N LEU A 208 10.06 -14.10 33.97
CA LEU A 208 11.29 -13.40 33.59
C LEU A 208 12.13 -14.30 32.68
N CYS A 209 11.84 -14.29 31.37
CA CYS A 209 12.59 -15.05 30.38
C CYS A 209 13.90 -14.33 30.07
N THR A 210 15.00 -14.91 30.52
CA THR A 210 16.34 -14.57 30.06
C THR A 210 16.54 -15.24 28.69
N GLY A 211 16.40 -14.47 27.61
CA GLY A 211 16.58 -14.98 26.23
C GLY A 211 15.62 -14.40 25.17
N VAL A 212 14.80 -13.41 25.51
CA VAL A 212 13.89 -12.73 24.57
C VAL A 212 14.66 -11.97 23.47
N ASP A 213 15.88 -11.53 23.78
CA ASP A 213 16.76 -10.77 22.87
C ASP A 213 17.99 -11.59 22.42
N ASP A 214 18.05 -12.88 22.76
CA ASP A 214 19.19 -13.73 22.41
C ASP A 214 19.25 -13.98 20.91
N LEU A 215 20.46 -13.96 20.35
CA LEU A 215 20.70 -14.28 18.95
C LEU A 215 20.99 -15.78 18.77
N ASN A 216 20.32 -16.40 17.80
CA ASN A 216 20.66 -17.73 17.29
C ASN A 216 21.86 -17.69 16.33
N ASP A 217 22.25 -18.83 15.76
CA ASP A 217 23.44 -18.93 14.89
C ASP A 217 23.26 -18.19 13.55
N ASN A 218 22.02 -17.89 13.15
CA ASN A 218 21.72 -17.03 12.00
C ASN A 218 21.78 -15.54 12.35
N GLY A 219 22.05 -15.19 13.61
CA GLY A 219 21.99 -13.83 14.12
C GLY A 219 20.56 -13.29 14.15
N GLU A 220 19.55 -14.13 14.37
CA GLU A 220 18.15 -13.72 14.53
C GLU A 220 17.79 -13.75 16.02
N THR A 221 17.05 -12.75 16.50
CA THR A 221 16.32 -12.84 17.78
C THR A 221 14.95 -13.50 17.55
N PRO A 222 14.22 -13.91 18.61
CA PRO A 222 12.83 -14.36 18.48
C PRO A 222 11.93 -13.37 17.74
N LEU A 223 12.15 -12.07 17.92
CA LEU A 223 11.44 -11.01 17.20
C LEU A 223 11.77 -11.01 15.69
N HIS A 224 13.04 -11.23 15.31
CA HIS A 224 13.41 -11.41 13.90
C HIS A 224 12.72 -12.64 13.29
N VAL A 225 12.67 -13.77 14.00
CA VAL A 225 12.00 -15.00 13.53
C VAL A 225 10.50 -14.75 13.33
N ALA A 226 9.83 -14.08 14.28
CA ALA A 226 8.41 -13.75 14.17
C ALA A 226 8.14 -12.83 12.97
N CYS A 227 8.97 -11.81 12.74
CA CYS A 227 8.87 -10.92 11.58
C CYS A 227 9.15 -11.63 10.26
N ARG A 228 10.10 -12.57 10.21
CA ARG A 228 10.41 -13.34 8.99
C ARG A 228 9.27 -14.28 8.59
N LEU A 229 8.55 -14.81 9.57
CA LEU A 229 7.45 -15.75 9.38
C LEU A 229 6.06 -15.09 9.32
N GLY A 230 5.98 -13.76 9.43
CA GLY A 230 4.70 -13.03 9.39
C GLY A 230 3.80 -13.29 10.61
N ARG A 231 4.36 -13.62 11.78
CA ARG A 231 3.58 -13.97 12.98
C ARG A 231 3.24 -12.74 13.81
N VAL A 232 2.23 -11.99 13.38
CA VAL A 232 1.82 -10.70 13.97
C VAL A 232 1.50 -10.81 15.47
N GLU A 233 0.72 -11.81 15.88
CA GLU A 233 0.36 -11.97 17.30
C GLU A 233 1.57 -12.35 18.16
N SER A 234 2.52 -13.10 17.61
CA SER A 234 3.80 -13.39 18.28
C SER A 234 4.66 -12.12 18.40
N VAL A 235 4.67 -11.25 17.39
CA VAL A 235 5.34 -9.93 17.47
C VAL A 235 4.73 -9.09 18.60
N LYS A 236 3.39 -8.98 18.66
CA LYS A 236 2.70 -8.26 19.75
C LYS A 236 3.04 -8.81 21.13
N ALA A 237 3.00 -10.14 21.27
CA ALA A 237 3.30 -10.80 22.54
C ALA A 237 4.76 -10.61 22.97
N LEU A 238 5.72 -10.67 22.04
CA LEU A 238 7.13 -10.40 22.31
C LEU A 238 7.35 -8.95 22.75
N LEU A 239 6.77 -7.98 22.04
CA LEU A 239 6.90 -6.56 22.35
C LEU A 239 6.24 -6.24 23.72
N GLY A 240 5.07 -6.80 23.99
CA GLY A 240 4.42 -6.72 25.31
C GLY A 240 5.20 -7.40 26.43
N GLY A 241 5.98 -8.44 26.09
CA GLY A 241 6.90 -9.15 26.98
C GLY A 241 8.25 -8.46 27.20
N GLY A 242 8.48 -7.27 26.62
CA GLY A 242 9.70 -6.48 26.78
C GLY A 242 10.82 -6.81 25.77
N ALA A 243 10.51 -7.44 24.65
CA ALA A 243 11.47 -7.64 23.57
C ALA A 243 11.95 -6.30 23.01
N LYS A 244 13.25 -6.22 22.73
CA LYS A 244 13.87 -5.00 22.21
C LYS A 244 13.84 -4.94 20.68
N CYS A 245 13.42 -3.81 20.16
CA CYS A 245 13.44 -3.53 18.72
C CYS A 245 14.82 -3.11 18.20
N ASP A 246 15.74 -2.69 19.09
CA ASP A 246 17.06 -2.13 18.75
C ASP A 246 18.19 -3.17 18.69
N VAL A 247 17.86 -4.47 18.77
CA VAL A 247 18.86 -5.54 18.64
C VAL A 247 19.17 -5.76 17.17
N ILE A 248 20.43 -5.54 16.80
CA ILE A 248 20.91 -5.73 15.42
C ILE A 248 21.19 -7.22 15.19
N GLY A 249 20.41 -7.84 14.31
CA GLY A 249 20.65 -9.20 13.82
C GLY A 249 21.57 -9.26 12.60
N GLY A 250 21.73 -10.46 12.04
CA GLY A 250 22.61 -10.72 10.87
C GLY A 250 22.17 -9.99 9.58
N LEU A 251 20.92 -9.54 9.52
CA LEU A 251 20.33 -8.83 8.37
C LEU A 251 19.77 -7.44 8.76
N GLY A 252 20.27 -6.86 9.85
CA GLY A 252 19.79 -5.60 10.41
C GLY A 252 18.78 -5.79 11.54
N TYR A 253 18.03 -4.74 11.88
CA TYR A 253 16.99 -4.75 12.92
C TYR A 253 15.75 -5.59 12.52
N PRO A 254 14.89 -5.98 13.48
CA PRO A 254 13.66 -6.72 13.20
C PRO A 254 12.74 -6.06 12.17
N ILE A 255 12.65 -4.72 12.17
CA ILE A 255 11.89 -3.97 11.18
C ILE A 255 12.42 -4.21 9.76
N HIS A 256 13.74 -4.30 9.57
CA HIS A 256 14.35 -4.58 8.25
C HIS A 256 14.00 -5.98 7.75
N ILE A 257 13.89 -6.97 8.64
CA ILE A 257 13.38 -8.31 8.29
C ILE A 257 11.93 -8.20 7.84
N GLY A 258 11.06 -7.52 8.59
CA GLY A 258 9.68 -7.28 8.19
C GLY A 258 9.57 -6.63 6.80
N MET A 259 10.39 -5.60 6.54
CA MET A 259 10.48 -4.96 5.22
C MET A 259 10.99 -5.92 4.12
N LYS A 260 12.01 -6.74 4.43
CA LYS A 260 12.60 -7.69 3.49
C LYS A 260 11.62 -8.79 3.09
N TYR A 261 10.81 -9.29 4.01
CA TYR A 261 9.81 -10.33 3.74
C TYR A 261 8.43 -9.78 3.35
N ASN A 262 8.26 -8.45 3.36
CA ASN A 262 7.00 -7.76 3.03
C ASN A 262 5.85 -8.09 4.01
N GLU A 263 6.20 -8.23 5.29
CA GLU A 263 5.24 -8.49 6.37
C GLU A 263 4.75 -7.17 6.97
N LYS A 264 3.75 -6.58 6.31
CA LYS A 264 3.22 -5.24 6.64
C LYS A 264 2.74 -5.15 8.09
N ASP A 265 1.91 -6.09 8.52
CA ASP A 265 1.28 -6.04 9.83
C ASP A 265 2.32 -6.16 10.96
N CYS A 266 3.38 -6.96 10.75
CA CYS A 266 4.52 -7.03 11.67
C CYS A 266 5.26 -5.70 11.78
N VAL A 267 5.49 -5.01 10.66
CA VAL A 267 6.14 -3.69 10.64
C VAL A 267 5.26 -2.66 11.34
N GLU A 268 3.95 -2.67 11.10
CA GLU A 268 3.00 -1.77 11.76
C GLU A 268 3.00 -1.94 13.29
N GLU A 269 3.04 -3.18 13.78
CA GLU A 269 3.14 -3.44 15.23
C GLU A 269 4.48 -3.01 15.83
N ILE A 270 5.60 -3.20 15.12
CA ILE A 270 6.90 -2.68 15.57
C ILE A 270 6.86 -1.15 15.69
N LEU A 271 6.31 -0.47 14.70
CA LEU A 271 6.21 1.00 14.68
C LEU A 271 5.27 1.55 15.76
N ARG A 272 4.21 0.79 16.11
CA ARG A 272 3.34 1.12 17.25
C ARG A 272 4.07 1.03 18.58
N ALA A 273 4.92 0.01 18.76
CA ALA A 273 5.66 -0.19 20.00
C ALA A 273 6.84 0.77 20.13
N ASP A 274 7.57 1.02 19.04
CA ASP A 274 8.75 1.87 19.01
C ASP A 274 8.84 2.64 17.68
N SER A 275 8.45 3.92 17.71
CA SER A 275 8.51 4.81 16.55
C SER A 275 9.94 5.16 16.14
N SER A 276 10.95 4.96 17.00
CA SER A 276 12.34 5.25 16.66
C SER A 276 12.89 4.32 15.57
N GLN A 277 12.26 3.15 15.37
CA GLN A 277 12.62 2.17 14.34
C GLN A 277 12.48 2.72 12.91
N LEU A 278 11.72 3.80 12.69
CA LEU A 278 11.63 4.48 11.39
C LEU A 278 12.97 5.00 10.88
N GLN A 279 13.87 5.36 11.80
CA GLN A 279 15.19 5.91 11.50
C GLN A 279 16.30 4.87 11.72
N ALA A 280 15.94 3.62 12.00
CA ALA A 280 16.91 2.54 12.16
C ALA A 280 17.66 2.33 10.85
N GLU A 281 18.98 2.48 10.88
CA GLU A 281 19.83 2.25 9.71
C GLU A 281 20.29 0.81 9.63
N ASP A 282 20.12 0.18 8.47
CA ASP A 282 20.78 -1.09 8.18
C ASP A 282 22.31 -0.98 8.35
N ALA A 283 22.92 -2.01 8.93
CA ALA A 283 24.34 -2.04 9.22
C ALA A 283 25.21 -2.02 7.96
N LEU A 284 24.76 -2.64 6.86
CA LEU A 284 25.55 -2.81 5.64
C LEU A 284 25.49 -1.57 4.73
N TYR A 285 24.29 -1.07 4.44
CA TYR A 285 24.10 0.04 3.50
C TYR A 285 23.78 1.37 4.18
N GLY A 286 23.46 1.38 5.47
CA GLY A 286 22.99 2.57 6.18
C GLY A 286 21.60 3.04 5.70
N GLY A 287 20.79 2.14 5.14
CA GLY A 287 19.46 2.48 4.64
C GLY A 287 18.40 2.34 5.73
N THR A 288 17.48 3.31 5.82
CA THR A 288 16.28 3.25 6.68
C THR A 288 15.28 2.19 6.18
N PRO A 289 14.24 1.82 6.95
CA PRO A 289 13.22 0.87 6.48
C PRO A 289 12.61 1.24 5.12
N LEU A 290 12.47 2.54 4.83
CA LEU A 290 11.95 3.04 3.55
C LEU A 290 12.82 2.63 2.34
N HIS A 291 14.14 2.53 2.52
CA HIS A 291 15.06 2.05 1.48
C HIS A 291 14.81 0.58 1.10
N TRP A 292 14.26 -0.20 2.03
CA TRP A 292 13.97 -1.62 1.86
C TRP A 292 12.54 -1.90 1.36
N ALA A 293 11.68 -0.87 1.28
CA ALA A 293 10.30 -1.00 0.88
C ALA A 293 10.16 -1.60 -0.54
N LYS A 294 9.29 -2.59 -0.69
CA LYS A 294 9.06 -3.31 -1.96
C LYS A 294 7.77 -2.92 -2.67
N THR A 295 6.76 -2.55 -1.90
CA THR A 295 5.39 -2.33 -2.36
C THR A 295 4.95 -0.91 -2.03
N ALA A 296 3.99 -0.40 -2.80
CA ALA A 296 3.36 0.89 -2.53
C ALA A 296 2.75 0.95 -1.12
N GLU A 297 2.14 -0.14 -0.66
CA GLU A 297 1.53 -0.24 0.67
C GLU A 297 2.55 -0.08 1.80
N MET A 298 3.72 -0.72 1.68
CA MET A 298 4.80 -0.56 2.65
C MET A 298 5.35 0.87 2.67
N CYS A 299 5.48 1.52 1.50
CA CYS A 299 5.85 2.93 1.45
C CYS A 299 4.81 3.81 2.16
N ARG A 300 3.52 3.62 1.87
CA ARG A 300 2.43 4.40 2.50
C ARG A 300 2.44 4.23 4.02
N LEU A 301 2.56 3.00 4.52
CA LEU A 301 2.63 2.72 5.95
C LEU A 301 3.74 3.54 6.62
N LEU A 302 4.96 3.51 6.07
CA LEU A 302 6.09 4.24 6.64
C LEU A 302 5.91 5.77 6.56
N LEU A 303 5.31 6.27 5.47
CA LEU A 303 5.08 7.69 5.26
C LEU A 303 3.94 8.24 6.14
N GLU A 304 2.94 7.43 6.46
CA GLU A 304 1.87 7.78 7.42
C GLU A 304 2.41 7.97 8.85
N HIS A 305 3.59 7.39 9.15
CA HIS A 305 4.32 7.59 10.39
C HIS A 305 5.42 8.68 10.29
N ASP A 306 5.32 9.61 9.34
CA ASP A 306 6.23 10.76 9.17
C ASP A 306 7.71 10.38 8.87
N CYS A 307 7.93 9.28 8.14
CA CYS A 307 9.28 8.90 7.70
C CYS A 307 9.90 9.95 6.74
N SER A 308 11.21 10.18 6.88
CA SER A 308 11.95 11.08 5.99
C SER A 308 12.11 10.47 4.59
N VAL A 309 11.42 11.05 3.61
CA VAL A 309 11.39 10.55 2.22
C VAL A 309 12.73 10.71 1.50
N ASN A 310 13.45 11.78 1.82
CA ASN A 310 14.67 12.20 1.12
C ASN A 310 15.96 11.82 1.89
N TYR A 311 15.87 10.90 2.86
CA TYR A 311 17.05 10.39 3.56
C TYR A 311 18.01 9.71 2.57
N LEU A 312 19.31 9.93 2.76
CA LEU A 312 20.38 9.30 1.98
C LEU A 312 21.07 8.24 2.82
N SER A 313 21.17 7.03 2.29
CA SER A 313 21.92 5.94 2.90
C SER A 313 23.42 6.25 2.98
N LYS A 314 24.22 5.38 3.63
CA LYS A 314 25.69 5.49 3.62
C LYS A 314 26.30 5.32 2.22
N THR A 315 25.60 4.66 1.31
CA THR A 315 25.99 4.59 -0.11
C THR A 315 25.62 5.86 -0.89
N GLY A 316 24.92 6.80 -0.26
CA GLY A 316 24.42 8.02 -0.88
C GLY A 316 23.20 7.78 -1.76
N GLU A 317 22.48 6.67 -1.64
CA GLU A 317 21.23 6.45 -2.39
C GLU A 317 20.03 6.81 -1.50
N SER A 318 19.01 7.48 -2.06
CA SER A 318 17.70 7.63 -1.38
C SER A 318 16.77 6.45 -1.68
N ALA A 319 15.66 6.35 -0.94
CA ALA A 319 14.65 5.34 -1.23
C ALA A 319 14.14 5.42 -2.67
N LEU A 320 13.94 6.63 -3.21
CA LEU A 320 13.55 6.83 -4.62
C LEU A 320 14.60 6.24 -5.59
N HIS A 321 15.90 6.46 -5.33
CA HIS A 321 16.96 5.87 -6.16
C HIS A 321 16.88 4.34 -6.19
N ILE A 322 16.69 3.70 -5.03
CA ILE A 322 16.61 2.23 -4.93
C ILE A 322 15.36 1.71 -5.65
N LEU A 323 14.19 2.32 -5.43
CA LEU A 323 12.95 1.91 -6.10
C LEU A 323 13.04 2.06 -7.62
N THR A 324 13.64 3.16 -8.09
CA THR A 324 13.86 3.41 -9.52
C THR A 324 14.82 2.40 -10.14
N LYS A 325 15.95 2.11 -9.48
CA LYS A 325 16.93 1.09 -9.90
C LYS A 325 16.32 -0.31 -9.98
N ARG A 326 15.34 -0.61 -9.12
CA ARG A 326 14.62 -1.89 -9.07
C ARG A 326 13.36 -1.94 -9.95
N GLY A 327 12.98 -0.83 -10.60
CA GLY A 327 11.80 -0.79 -11.48
C GLY A 327 10.47 -0.84 -10.74
N ARG A 328 10.42 -0.45 -9.47
CA ARG A 328 9.21 -0.48 -8.64
C ARG A 328 8.36 0.77 -8.85
N PHE A 329 7.68 0.85 -10.00
CA PHE A 329 6.90 2.02 -10.43
C PHE A 329 5.90 2.50 -9.37
N GLU A 330 4.96 1.64 -8.95
CA GLU A 330 3.92 2.00 -7.97
C GLU A 330 4.49 2.51 -6.64
N ALA A 331 5.56 1.87 -6.14
CA ALA A 331 6.20 2.28 -4.90
C ALA A 331 6.93 3.64 -5.07
N ALA A 332 7.55 3.88 -6.22
CA ALA A 332 8.18 5.16 -6.53
C ALA A 332 7.15 6.30 -6.68
N MET A 333 5.98 6.00 -7.26
CA MET A 333 4.86 6.95 -7.34
C MET A 333 4.39 7.37 -5.95
N VAL A 334 4.29 6.44 -5.00
CA VAL A 334 4.00 6.78 -3.59
C VAL A 334 5.03 7.75 -3.03
N LEU A 335 6.34 7.53 -3.27
CA LEU A 335 7.37 8.46 -2.79
C LEU A 335 7.25 9.85 -3.45
N LEU A 336 7.12 9.91 -4.78
CA LEU A 336 6.99 11.16 -5.53
C LEU A 336 5.77 11.98 -5.07
N THR A 337 4.65 11.30 -4.86
CA THR A 337 3.41 11.92 -4.38
C THR A 337 3.48 12.33 -2.90
N HIS A 338 4.50 11.91 -2.14
CA HIS A 338 4.74 12.34 -0.76
C HIS A 338 5.96 13.27 -0.65
N GLY A 339 6.39 13.89 -1.75
CA GLY A 339 7.43 14.92 -1.75
C GLY A 339 8.85 14.39 -1.87
N ALA A 340 9.05 13.20 -2.44
CA ALA A 340 10.38 12.76 -2.83
C ALA A 340 10.98 13.72 -3.87
N ASP A 341 12.20 14.17 -3.62
CA ASP A 341 12.95 15.03 -4.53
C ASP A 341 13.54 14.20 -5.67
N ALA A 342 12.99 14.38 -6.88
CA ALA A 342 13.45 13.69 -8.09
C ALA A 342 14.86 14.14 -8.55
N ASN A 343 15.31 15.32 -8.09
CA ASN A 343 16.58 15.94 -8.44
C ASN A 343 17.70 15.67 -7.42
N LEU A 344 17.37 14.98 -6.33
CA LEU A 344 18.33 14.60 -5.32
C LEU A 344 19.45 13.78 -5.96
N LYS A 345 20.70 14.22 -5.77
CA LYS A 345 21.87 13.52 -6.29
C LYS A 345 22.25 12.39 -5.35
N GLY A 346 22.20 11.16 -5.87
CA GLY A 346 22.60 9.98 -5.15
C GLY A 346 24.06 9.59 -5.36
N GLN A 347 24.33 8.29 -5.32
CA GLN A 347 25.64 7.71 -5.60
C GLN A 347 26.16 8.12 -6.98
N ASP A 348 27.44 8.52 -7.04
CA ASP A 348 28.11 9.05 -8.23
C ASP A 348 27.44 10.31 -8.82
N GLY A 349 26.65 11.04 -8.02
CA GLY A 349 25.92 12.23 -8.47
C GLY A 349 24.74 11.92 -9.38
N ASN A 350 24.36 10.64 -9.53
CA ASN A 350 23.22 10.23 -10.33
C ASN A 350 21.92 10.59 -9.60
N THR A 351 21.02 11.29 -10.29
CA THR A 351 19.62 11.45 -9.83
C THR A 351 18.80 10.20 -10.14
N ALA A 352 17.57 10.14 -9.60
CA ALA A 352 16.63 9.07 -9.95
C ALA A 352 16.42 8.96 -11.47
N LEU A 353 16.40 10.09 -12.20
CA LEU A 353 16.24 10.08 -13.65
C LEU A 353 17.42 9.42 -14.38
N HIS A 354 18.66 9.65 -13.94
CA HIS A 354 19.82 8.94 -14.49
C HIS A 354 19.68 7.42 -14.35
N LEU A 355 19.23 6.97 -13.17
CA LEU A 355 19.00 5.54 -12.89
C LEU A 355 17.88 4.97 -13.77
N ALA A 356 16.77 5.69 -13.92
CA ALA A 356 15.65 5.26 -14.75
C ALA A 356 16.07 5.11 -16.23
N MET A 357 16.84 6.07 -16.76
CA MET A 357 17.39 6.03 -18.12
C MET A 357 18.39 4.90 -18.31
N LYS A 358 19.25 4.65 -17.31
CA LYS A 358 20.23 3.56 -17.35
C LYS A 358 19.56 2.18 -17.36
N MET A 359 18.44 2.03 -16.65
CA MET A 359 17.69 0.77 -16.55
C MET A 359 16.58 0.61 -17.60
N ASP A 360 16.35 1.62 -18.45
CA ASP A 360 15.31 1.62 -19.50
C ASP A 360 13.86 1.50 -18.97
N HIS A 361 13.59 2.06 -17.79
CA HIS A 361 12.26 2.03 -17.17
C HIS A 361 11.40 3.22 -17.65
N MET A 362 10.71 3.07 -18.79
CA MET A 362 9.94 4.13 -19.44
C MET A 362 8.89 4.81 -18.54
N ASP A 363 8.11 4.03 -17.80
CA ASP A 363 7.03 4.60 -16.97
C ASP A 363 7.61 5.46 -15.84
N LEU A 364 8.73 5.03 -15.25
CA LEU A 364 9.47 5.81 -14.26
C LEU A 364 10.12 7.05 -14.88
N ILE A 365 10.63 6.97 -16.10
CA ILE A 365 11.17 8.14 -16.83
C ILE A 365 10.08 9.20 -16.98
N LYS A 366 8.90 8.82 -17.48
CA LYS A 366 7.77 9.74 -17.65
C LYS A 366 7.33 10.32 -16.31
N ALA A 367 7.16 9.47 -15.29
CA ALA A 367 6.78 9.91 -13.96
C ALA A 367 7.78 10.91 -13.37
N LEU A 368 9.07 10.60 -13.39
CA LEU A 368 10.09 11.50 -12.84
C LEU A 368 10.07 12.87 -13.54
N ILE A 369 9.95 12.91 -14.87
CA ILE A 369 9.87 14.16 -15.62
C ILE A 369 8.59 14.93 -15.28
N VAL A 370 7.44 14.26 -15.26
CA VAL A 370 6.16 14.88 -14.86
C VAL A 370 6.28 15.49 -13.46
N PHE A 371 6.96 14.81 -12.54
CA PHE A 371 7.18 15.28 -11.17
C PHE A 371 8.36 16.27 -11.02
N GLY A 372 8.92 16.79 -12.12
CA GLY A 372 9.88 17.90 -12.11
C GLY A 372 11.35 17.48 -12.07
N ALA A 373 11.69 16.24 -12.47
CA ALA A 373 13.07 15.84 -12.67
C ALA A 373 13.73 16.67 -13.78
N ASP A 374 14.86 17.27 -13.45
CA ASP A 374 15.69 18.07 -14.35
C ASP A 374 16.56 17.14 -15.21
N VAL A 375 16.48 17.35 -16.52
CA VAL A 375 17.19 16.58 -17.54
C VAL A 375 18.61 17.10 -17.80
N GLU A 376 18.97 18.26 -17.24
CA GLU A 376 20.26 18.92 -17.44
C GLU A 376 21.24 18.72 -16.29
N ILE A 377 20.81 18.16 -15.16
CA ILE A 377 21.68 17.91 -14.01
C ILE A 377 22.75 16.89 -14.41
N PRO A 378 24.06 17.22 -14.39
CA PRO A 378 25.10 16.24 -14.68
C PRO A 378 25.44 15.41 -13.44
N ASN A 379 25.73 14.12 -13.64
CA ASN A 379 26.35 13.26 -12.64
C ASN A 379 27.85 13.58 -12.45
N ASN A 380 28.55 12.86 -11.59
CA ASN A 380 29.97 13.10 -11.30
C ASN A 380 30.90 12.83 -12.51
N LEU A 381 30.41 12.14 -13.55
CA LEU A 381 31.11 11.92 -14.81
C LEU A 381 30.82 13.02 -15.85
N GLY A 382 30.01 14.01 -15.50
CA GLY A 382 29.55 15.04 -16.44
C GLY A 382 28.48 14.55 -17.41
N GLU A 383 27.93 13.34 -17.23
CA GLU A 383 26.86 12.83 -18.07
C GLU A 383 25.52 13.39 -17.57
N THR A 384 24.73 13.99 -18.46
CA THR A 384 23.32 14.26 -18.19
C THR A 384 22.51 12.96 -18.29
N PRO A 385 21.30 12.86 -17.67
CA PRO A 385 20.39 11.73 -17.86
C PRO A 385 20.20 11.41 -19.34
N GLY A 386 20.24 12.47 -20.14
CA GLY A 386 20.08 12.38 -21.55
C GLY A 386 21.19 11.73 -22.34
N LEU A 387 22.43 12.06 -21.99
CA LEU A 387 23.60 11.43 -22.56
C LEU A 387 23.63 9.93 -22.23
N ILE A 388 23.19 9.55 -21.02
CA ILE A 388 23.04 8.15 -20.62
C ILE A 388 22.05 7.43 -21.54
N ALA A 389 20.88 8.01 -21.79
CA ALA A 389 19.86 7.43 -22.67
C ALA A 389 20.37 7.24 -24.12
N ALA A 390 21.16 8.18 -24.63
CA ALA A 390 21.78 8.07 -25.95
C ALA A 390 22.83 6.95 -26.01
N ARG A 391 23.61 6.76 -24.93
CA ARG A 391 24.67 5.75 -24.81
C ARG A 391 24.14 4.34 -24.61
N THR A 392 23.04 4.14 -23.88
CA THR A 392 22.42 2.82 -23.62
C THR A 392 21.61 2.29 -24.81
N SER A 393 22.08 2.53 -26.04
CA SER A 393 21.43 2.46 -27.37
C SER A 393 20.65 1.18 -27.77
N LYS A 394 20.49 0.21 -26.87
CA LYS A 394 19.72 -1.02 -27.03
C LYS A 394 18.32 -0.96 -26.40
N GLY A 395 18.03 0.02 -25.55
CA GLY A 395 16.73 0.18 -24.87
C GLY A 395 15.59 0.71 -25.76
N ILE A 396 14.34 0.36 -25.40
CA ILE A 396 13.11 0.85 -26.06
C ILE A 396 12.98 2.36 -25.87
N SER A 397 13.41 2.89 -24.71
CA SER A 397 13.40 4.32 -24.45
C SER A 397 14.31 5.04 -25.42
N ALA A 398 15.57 4.61 -25.59
CA ALA A 398 16.50 5.22 -26.54
C ALA A 398 15.97 5.26 -27.99
N LYS A 399 15.18 4.27 -28.42
CA LYS A 399 14.56 4.24 -29.76
C LYS A 399 13.34 5.16 -29.89
N LYS A 400 12.48 5.24 -28.86
CA LYS A 400 11.36 6.20 -28.83
C LYS A 400 11.89 7.63 -28.69
N LEU A 401 12.94 7.83 -27.91
CA LEU A 401 13.66 9.09 -27.71
C LEU A 401 14.39 9.56 -28.98
N LYS A 402 14.93 8.64 -29.81
CA LYS A 402 15.50 8.97 -31.14
C LYS A 402 14.47 9.27 -32.23
N LYS A 403 13.20 8.89 -32.05
CA LYS A 403 12.09 9.23 -32.97
C LYS A 403 11.39 10.53 -32.57
N ALA A 404 11.59 11.01 -31.35
CA ALA A 404 11.28 12.38 -30.99
C ALA A 404 12.26 13.31 -31.73
N PRO A 405 11.83 14.50 -32.19
CA PRO A 405 12.73 15.42 -32.90
C PRO A 405 13.99 15.67 -32.07
N ASP A 406 15.12 15.93 -32.72
CA ASP A 406 16.47 16.13 -32.12
C ASP A 406 16.53 17.16 -30.96
N HIS A 407 15.42 17.86 -30.71
CA HIS A 407 15.16 18.85 -29.67
C HIS A 407 14.41 18.31 -28.44
N TRP A 408 14.23 16.99 -28.27
CA TRP A 408 13.43 16.44 -27.18
C TRP A 408 13.99 16.74 -25.77
N PHE A 409 15.30 16.91 -25.60
CA PHE A 409 15.87 17.43 -24.34
C PHE A 409 15.55 18.91 -24.13
N GLU A 410 15.62 19.71 -25.20
CA GLU A 410 15.17 21.11 -25.19
C GLU A 410 13.64 21.24 -25.01
N ALA A 411 12.91 20.13 -25.10
CA ALA A 411 11.47 20.06 -24.91
C ALA A 411 11.00 19.83 -23.48
N VAL A 412 11.83 19.15 -22.69
CA VAL A 412 11.51 18.85 -21.29
C VAL A 412 11.85 20.04 -20.38
N VAL A 413 12.75 20.93 -20.82
CA VAL A 413 13.09 22.18 -20.14
C VAL A 413 13.30 23.29 -21.18
N PRO A 414 12.46 24.33 -21.24
CA PRO A 414 12.86 25.57 -21.89
C PRO A 414 14.10 26.07 -21.16
N LYS A 415 15.21 26.26 -21.88
CA LYS A 415 16.37 27.00 -21.35
C LYS A 415 15.82 28.26 -20.69
N PRO A 416 16.16 28.59 -19.43
CA PRO A 416 15.91 29.92 -18.93
C PRO A 416 16.65 30.85 -19.87
N PHE A 417 15.92 31.52 -20.75
CA PHE A 417 16.51 32.63 -21.46
C PHE A 417 16.86 33.63 -20.39
N THR A 418 18.14 34.00 -20.32
CA THR A 418 18.57 35.22 -19.67
C THR A 418 17.68 36.31 -20.25
N VAL A 419 16.64 36.71 -19.51
CA VAL A 419 15.94 37.95 -19.77
C VAL A 419 16.99 39.01 -19.42
N LEU A 420 17.83 39.32 -20.40
CA LEU A 420 18.38 40.65 -20.50
C LEU A 420 17.13 41.52 -20.62
N TYR A 421 16.61 42.00 -19.48
CA TYR A 421 15.76 43.17 -19.50
C TYR A 421 16.53 44.19 -20.33
N PRO A 422 16.04 44.62 -21.49
CA PRO A 422 16.56 45.84 -22.07
C PRO A 422 16.14 46.90 -21.08
N SER A 423 17.08 47.33 -20.23
CA SER A 423 16.95 48.62 -19.58
C SER A 423 16.72 49.63 -20.71
N TYR A 424 15.56 50.30 -20.66
CA TYR A 424 15.08 51.30 -21.61
C TYR A 424 14.32 50.78 -22.84
N ILE A 425 13.01 50.64 -22.67
CA ILE A 425 12.04 51.22 -23.60
C ILE A 425 11.05 52.03 -22.75
N LYS A 426 11.04 53.36 -22.94
CA LYS A 426 9.89 54.20 -22.57
C LYS A 426 8.85 54.04 -23.68
N PRO A 427 7.62 53.61 -23.41
CA PRO A 427 6.48 53.98 -24.22
C PRO A 427 5.87 55.25 -23.62
N GLU A 428 5.59 56.21 -24.48
CA GLU A 428 4.82 57.38 -24.15
C GLU A 428 3.51 56.96 -23.47
N ALA A 429 3.27 57.54 -22.30
CA ALA A 429 2.10 57.24 -21.47
C ALA A 429 0.82 57.68 -22.19
N MET A 430 0.21 56.75 -22.92
CA MET A 430 -1.21 56.78 -23.20
C MET A 430 -1.88 56.06 -22.02
N TYR A 431 -2.64 56.82 -21.21
CA TYR A 431 -3.34 56.34 -20.03
C TYR A 431 -4.30 55.18 -20.39
N LEU A 432 -3.81 53.95 -20.38
CA LEU A 432 -4.65 52.76 -20.45
C LEU A 432 -5.14 52.44 -19.03
N LEU A 433 -6.46 52.38 -18.87
CA LEU A 433 -7.08 51.92 -17.63
C LEU A 433 -6.62 50.48 -17.33
N PRO A 434 -6.33 50.11 -16.07
CA PRO A 434 -5.94 48.75 -15.72
C PRO A 434 -7.06 47.77 -16.10
N MET A 435 -6.75 46.82 -16.98
CA MET A 435 -7.68 45.78 -17.45
C MET A 435 -7.69 44.60 -16.48
N ASP A 436 -8.84 43.94 -16.35
CA ASP A 436 -8.96 42.71 -15.57
C ASP A 436 -8.60 41.47 -16.40
N ARG A 437 -8.03 40.45 -15.74
CA ARG A 437 -7.64 39.16 -16.32
C ARG A 437 -8.47 38.04 -15.69
N LEU A 438 -9.07 37.20 -16.52
CA LEU A 438 -9.90 36.07 -16.11
C LEU A 438 -9.22 34.73 -16.44
N LEU A 439 -9.16 33.86 -15.44
CA LEU A 439 -8.83 32.44 -15.58
C LEU A 439 -10.09 31.60 -15.46
N CYS A 440 -10.35 30.71 -16.42
CA CYS A 440 -11.45 29.76 -16.40
C CYS A 440 -10.92 28.33 -16.38
N LEU A 441 -11.35 27.55 -15.39
CA LEU A 441 -10.94 26.16 -15.14
C LEU A 441 -12.12 25.22 -15.31
N ASP A 442 -12.05 24.35 -16.32
CA ASP A 442 -13.15 23.42 -16.62
C ASP A 442 -13.31 22.32 -15.57
N GLY A 443 -14.51 21.71 -15.56
CA GLY A 443 -14.75 20.45 -14.85
C GLY A 443 -14.12 19.24 -15.56
N GLY A 444 -14.04 18.11 -14.85
CA GLY A 444 -13.45 16.89 -15.41
C GLY A 444 -12.91 15.85 -14.43
N GLY A 445 -13.33 15.85 -13.17
CA GLY A 445 -12.92 14.83 -12.19
C GLY A 445 -11.41 14.82 -11.90
N ILE A 446 -10.79 13.64 -11.88
CA ILE A 446 -9.34 13.48 -11.62
C ILE A 446 -8.47 14.11 -12.71
N LYS A 447 -9.02 14.33 -13.92
CA LYS A 447 -8.32 15.02 -15.02
C LYS A 447 -8.01 16.49 -14.72
N GLY A 448 -8.46 17.04 -13.59
CA GLY A 448 -7.96 18.31 -13.05
C GLY A 448 -6.43 18.37 -12.96
N LEU A 449 -5.74 17.22 -12.88
CA LEU A 449 -4.29 17.11 -13.04
C LEU A 449 -3.74 17.78 -14.32
N VAL A 450 -4.47 17.74 -15.43
CA VAL A 450 -4.12 18.42 -16.69
C VAL A 450 -4.09 19.94 -16.50
N LEU A 451 -5.10 20.48 -15.81
CA LEU A 451 -5.15 21.92 -15.48
C LEU A 451 -3.97 22.32 -14.61
N ILE A 452 -3.66 21.53 -13.58
CA ILE A 452 -2.52 21.75 -12.69
C ILE A 452 -1.22 21.78 -13.50
N GLN A 453 -1.01 20.82 -14.40
CA GLN A 453 0.21 20.75 -15.21
C GLN A 453 0.37 21.96 -16.13
N MET A 454 -0.72 22.42 -16.78
CA MET A 454 -0.69 23.63 -17.60
C MET A 454 -0.43 24.90 -16.77
N LEU A 455 -1.01 24.99 -15.57
CA LEU A 455 -0.77 26.12 -14.66
C LEU A 455 0.66 26.13 -14.12
N ILE A 456 1.26 24.96 -13.82
CA ILE A 456 2.68 24.87 -13.40
C ILE A 456 3.58 25.43 -14.51
N ALA A 457 3.31 25.04 -15.75
CA ALA A 457 4.07 25.56 -16.89
C ALA A 457 3.89 27.08 -17.06
N LEU A 458 2.68 27.60 -16.86
CA LEU A 458 2.41 29.04 -16.90
C LEU A 458 3.15 29.79 -15.78
N GLU A 459 3.12 29.30 -14.53
CA GLU A 459 3.86 29.91 -13.42
C GLU A 459 5.37 29.93 -13.68
N LYS A 460 5.90 28.86 -14.30
CA LYS A 460 7.31 28.77 -14.68
C LYS A 460 7.71 29.79 -15.74
N GLU A 461 6.89 30.00 -16.77
CA GLU A 461 7.15 31.01 -17.81
C GLU A 461 6.93 32.45 -17.29
N ALA A 462 5.92 32.68 -16.46
CA ALA A 462 5.61 34.01 -15.94
C ALA A 462 6.49 34.43 -14.73
N GLY A 463 7.11 33.47 -14.04
CA GLY A 463 7.93 33.71 -12.85
C GLY A 463 7.14 34.22 -11.64
N ARG A 464 5.81 34.12 -11.65
CA ARG A 464 4.90 34.58 -10.58
C ARG A 464 3.81 33.53 -10.34
N PRO A 465 3.30 33.39 -9.10
CA PRO A 465 2.24 32.44 -8.81
C PRO A 465 0.93 32.83 -9.49
N THR A 466 0.12 31.83 -9.84
CA THR A 466 -1.15 31.98 -10.59
C THR A 466 -2.10 32.98 -9.91
N ARG A 467 -2.15 32.98 -8.57
CA ARG A 467 -3.00 33.91 -7.79
C ARG A 467 -2.68 35.39 -8.00
N GLU A 468 -1.46 35.72 -8.46
CA GLU A 468 -1.02 37.09 -8.73
C GLU A 468 -1.19 37.48 -10.21
N LEU A 469 -1.36 36.50 -11.09
CA LEU A 469 -1.51 36.70 -12.54
C LEU A 469 -2.93 37.08 -12.93
N PHE A 470 -3.94 36.66 -12.17
CA PHE A 470 -5.34 36.84 -12.52
C PHE A 470 -6.10 37.65 -11.46
N ASP A 471 -7.05 38.47 -11.92
CA ASP A 471 -7.94 39.25 -11.06
C ASP A 471 -9.24 38.48 -10.76
N TRP A 472 -9.64 37.61 -11.69
CA TRP A 472 -10.81 36.74 -11.61
C TRP A 472 -10.45 35.28 -11.90
N VAL A 473 -11.01 34.36 -11.13
CA VAL A 473 -10.86 32.92 -11.34
C VAL A 473 -12.23 32.24 -11.29
N ALA A 474 -12.61 31.55 -12.36
CA ALA A 474 -13.82 30.74 -12.44
C ALA A 474 -13.48 29.26 -12.52
N GLY A 475 -14.27 28.41 -11.86
CA GLY A 475 -14.06 26.98 -11.88
C GLY A 475 -15.34 26.16 -11.79
N THR A 476 -15.36 25.01 -12.46
CA THR A 476 -16.44 24.03 -12.37
C THR A 476 -15.90 22.69 -11.89
N SER A 477 -16.62 21.99 -11.01
CA SER A 477 -16.23 20.67 -10.51
C SER A 477 -14.80 20.68 -9.96
N THR A 478 -13.91 19.85 -10.52
CA THR A 478 -12.47 19.85 -10.20
C THR A 478 -11.78 21.20 -10.41
N GLY A 479 -12.13 21.95 -11.46
CA GLY A 479 -11.66 23.31 -11.68
C GLY A 479 -12.13 24.28 -10.60
N GLY A 480 -13.30 24.04 -10.01
CA GLY A 480 -13.80 24.77 -8.84
C GLY A 480 -12.97 24.51 -7.58
N ILE A 481 -12.62 23.24 -7.32
CA ILE A 481 -11.71 22.85 -6.22
C ILE A 481 -10.35 23.52 -6.42
N LEU A 482 -9.82 23.51 -7.66
CA LEU A 482 -8.54 24.13 -8.00
C LEU A 482 -8.56 25.65 -7.87
N ALA A 483 -9.60 26.31 -8.37
CA ALA A 483 -9.79 27.75 -8.20
C ALA A 483 -9.73 28.14 -6.72
N LEU A 484 -10.47 27.41 -5.87
CA LEU A 484 -10.45 27.61 -4.42
C LEU A 484 -9.08 27.33 -3.81
N ALA A 485 -8.34 26.33 -4.30
CA ALA A 485 -6.99 26.06 -3.80
C ALA A 485 -5.98 27.16 -4.16
N ILE A 486 -6.05 27.69 -5.38
CA ILE A 486 -5.16 28.75 -5.88
C ILE A 486 -5.37 30.03 -5.08
N ILE A 487 -6.62 30.44 -4.83
CA ILE A 487 -6.90 31.68 -4.06
C ILE A 487 -6.44 31.56 -2.59
N HIS A 488 -6.42 30.36 -2.02
CA HIS A 488 -5.89 30.10 -0.68
C HIS A 488 -4.35 29.95 -0.67
N GLY A 489 -3.68 30.23 -1.78
CA GLY A 489 -2.22 30.26 -1.87
C GLY A 489 -1.52 28.91 -1.86
N LYS A 490 -2.24 27.82 -2.18
CA LYS A 490 -1.64 26.48 -2.28
C LYS A 490 -0.79 26.36 -3.55
N SER A 491 0.42 25.80 -3.43
CA SER A 491 1.28 25.58 -4.59
C SER A 491 0.71 24.51 -5.52
N LEU A 492 0.88 24.69 -6.82
CA LEU A 492 0.36 23.76 -7.82
C LEU A 492 1.05 22.39 -7.76
N GLU A 493 2.33 22.36 -7.42
CA GLU A 493 3.09 21.11 -7.22
C GLU A 493 2.54 20.29 -6.05
N TYR A 494 2.17 20.98 -4.95
CA TYR A 494 1.46 20.36 -3.83
C TYR A 494 0.11 19.81 -4.29
N LEU A 495 -0.66 20.59 -5.06
CA LEU A 495 -1.98 20.17 -5.57
C LEU A 495 -1.89 18.96 -6.50
N ARG A 496 -0.87 18.88 -7.35
CA ARG A 496 -0.63 17.69 -8.18
C ARG A 496 -0.47 16.45 -7.31
N CYS A 497 0.43 16.51 -6.34
CA CYS A 497 0.67 15.41 -5.41
C CYS A 497 -0.58 15.07 -4.58
N LEU A 498 -1.32 16.11 -4.15
CA LEU A 498 -2.55 15.98 -3.40
C LEU A 498 -3.64 15.23 -4.18
N TYR A 499 -3.78 15.49 -5.48
CA TYR A 499 -4.74 14.78 -6.34
C TYR A 499 -4.41 13.30 -6.49
N PHE A 500 -3.12 12.95 -6.65
CA PHE A 500 -2.68 11.55 -6.66
C PHE A 500 -2.93 10.83 -5.32
N ARG A 501 -2.83 11.53 -4.18
CA ARG A 501 -3.19 10.95 -2.86
C ARG A 501 -4.71 10.86 -2.68
N MET A 502 -5.44 11.88 -3.14
CA MET A 502 -6.90 11.99 -3.01
C MET A 502 -7.62 10.88 -3.78
N LYS A 503 -7.21 10.58 -5.03
CA LYS A 503 -7.87 9.55 -5.85
C LYS A 503 -7.94 8.20 -5.13
N GLU A 504 -6.88 7.85 -4.41
CA GLU A 504 -6.79 6.59 -3.68
C GLU A 504 -7.73 6.57 -2.46
N GLN A 505 -8.00 7.72 -1.84
CA GLN A 505 -8.87 7.83 -0.66
C GLN A 505 -10.34 7.97 -1.02
N VAL A 506 -10.63 8.66 -2.13
CA VAL A 506 -11.99 9.07 -2.53
C VAL A 506 -12.67 8.02 -3.41
N PHE A 507 -11.96 7.42 -4.36
CA PHE A 507 -12.54 6.45 -5.31
C PHE A 507 -12.38 5.01 -4.81
N LYS A 508 -12.82 4.74 -3.58
CA LYS A 508 -12.86 3.39 -3.00
C LYS A 508 -14.28 2.83 -3.01
N GLY A 509 -14.44 1.60 -3.51
CA GLY A 509 -15.72 0.88 -3.53
C GLY A 509 -16.47 1.01 -4.86
N SER A 510 -17.79 0.83 -4.81
CA SER A 510 -18.67 0.90 -5.99
C SER A 510 -19.43 2.22 -6.05
N ARG A 511 -19.70 2.71 -7.26
CA ARG A 511 -20.51 3.91 -7.47
C ARG A 511 -21.98 3.71 -7.03
N PRO A 512 -22.64 4.74 -6.46
CA PRO A 512 -22.07 6.02 -6.06
C PRO A 512 -21.16 5.88 -4.82
N TYR A 513 -20.04 6.59 -4.80
CA TYR A 513 -19.03 6.55 -3.74
C TYR A 513 -19.55 7.19 -2.44
N GLU A 514 -19.02 6.74 -1.30
CA GLU A 514 -19.25 7.41 -0.03
C GLU A 514 -18.76 8.86 -0.07
N THR A 515 -19.53 9.79 0.47
CA THR A 515 -19.18 11.22 0.45
C THR A 515 -18.19 11.59 1.55
N THR A 516 -18.12 10.80 2.62
CA THR A 516 -17.31 11.07 3.81
C THR A 516 -15.82 11.29 3.52
N PRO A 517 -15.14 10.46 2.67
CA PRO A 517 -13.73 10.68 2.36
C PRO A 517 -13.46 12.02 1.66
N LEU A 518 -14.27 12.36 0.65
CA LEU A 518 -14.15 13.64 -0.07
C LEU A 518 -14.44 14.83 0.85
N GLU A 519 -15.46 14.74 1.71
CA GLU A 519 -15.77 15.82 2.66
C GLU A 519 -14.66 16.01 3.70
N LYS A 520 -14.13 14.93 4.27
CA LYS A 520 -12.98 15.00 5.20
C LYS A 520 -11.75 15.60 4.51
N PHE A 521 -11.50 15.20 3.27
CA PHE A 521 -10.44 15.77 2.45
C PHE A 521 -10.61 17.28 2.27
N LEU A 522 -11.78 17.73 1.79
CA LEU A 522 -12.04 19.16 1.56
C LEU A 522 -11.98 19.97 2.86
N LYS A 523 -12.46 19.42 3.98
CA LYS A 523 -12.36 20.07 5.30
C LYS A 523 -10.91 20.18 5.78
N LYS A 524 -10.11 19.13 5.62
CA LYS A 524 -8.67 19.16 5.98
C LYS A 524 -7.94 20.21 5.14
N GLU A 525 -8.26 20.28 3.85
CA GLU A 525 -7.56 21.13 2.91
C GLU A 525 -7.99 22.60 3.01
N PHE A 526 -9.28 22.90 3.14
CA PHE A 526 -9.79 24.27 3.14
C PHE A 526 -10.11 24.82 4.53
N GLY A 527 -10.10 23.97 5.56
CA GLY A 527 -10.63 24.30 6.90
C GLY A 527 -12.14 24.05 6.99
N GLU A 528 -12.60 23.63 8.18
CA GLU A 528 -14.01 23.28 8.40
C GLU A 528 -14.92 24.52 8.46
N ASP A 529 -14.40 25.62 9.01
CA ASP A 529 -15.14 26.86 9.26
C ASP A 529 -14.77 28.01 8.31
N THR A 530 -13.83 27.78 7.38
CA THR A 530 -13.38 28.80 6.42
C THR A 530 -14.50 29.19 5.48
N LYS A 531 -14.76 30.49 5.41
CA LYS A 531 -15.83 31.09 4.60
C LYS A 531 -15.28 31.59 3.28
N MET A 532 -16.13 31.63 2.27
CA MET A 532 -15.77 32.12 0.93
C MET A 532 -15.23 33.55 0.98
N THR A 533 -15.78 34.41 1.83
CA THR A 533 -15.40 35.82 1.98
C THR A 533 -14.10 36.05 2.77
N ASP A 534 -13.49 35.01 3.34
CA ASP A 534 -12.24 35.15 4.10
C ASP A 534 -11.06 35.52 3.17
N VAL A 535 -11.17 35.17 1.88
CA VAL A 535 -10.25 35.60 0.82
C VAL A 535 -10.96 36.61 -0.07
N GLN A 536 -10.46 37.84 -0.14
CA GLN A 536 -11.09 38.91 -0.94
C GLN A 536 -10.55 39.05 -2.36
N TYR A 537 -9.33 38.57 -2.61
CA TYR A 537 -8.65 38.69 -3.90
C TYR A 537 -7.74 37.47 -4.16
N PRO A 538 -7.71 36.91 -5.38
CA PRO A 538 -8.54 37.27 -6.54
C PRO A 538 -10.01 36.91 -6.33
N ARG A 539 -10.90 37.47 -7.16
CA ARG A 539 -12.33 37.18 -7.10
C ARG A 539 -12.59 35.80 -7.69
N VAL A 540 -13.33 34.95 -6.97
CA VAL A 540 -13.56 33.55 -7.35
C VAL A 540 -15.03 33.29 -7.65
N MET A 541 -15.27 32.47 -8.67
CA MET A 541 -16.59 31.96 -9.07
C MET A 541 -16.53 30.44 -9.16
N VAL A 542 -17.41 29.74 -8.45
CA VAL A 542 -17.51 28.28 -8.50
C VAL A 542 -18.94 27.88 -8.87
N THR A 543 -19.09 27.17 -9.98
CA THR A 543 -20.40 26.83 -10.54
C THR A 543 -21.00 25.58 -9.90
N SER A 544 -22.32 25.53 -9.80
CA SER A 544 -23.07 24.35 -9.35
C SER A 544 -24.50 24.43 -9.88
N VAL A 545 -25.19 23.29 -9.99
CA VAL A 545 -26.59 23.25 -10.39
C VAL A 545 -27.48 23.17 -9.17
N LEU A 546 -28.44 24.09 -9.10
CA LEU A 546 -29.48 24.14 -8.08
C LEU A 546 -30.62 23.22 -8.49
N ALA A 547 -30.68 22.06 -7.84
CA ALA A 547 -31.55 20.93 -8.20
C ALA A 547 -32.81 20.80 -7.30
N ASP A 548 -33.03 21.74 -6.37
CA ASP A 548 -34.27 21.79 -5.57
C ASP A 548 -35.48 22.36 -6.33
N ARG A 549 -35.31 22.64 -7.62
CA ARG A 549 -36.29 23.29 -8.52
C ARG A 549 -36.23 22.68 -9.91
N HIS A 550 -37.34 22.82 -10.64
CA HIS A 550 -37.44 22.42 -12.04
C HIS A 550 -38.10 23.55 -12.85
N PRO A 551 -37.45 24.08 -13.92
CA PRO A 551 -36.11 23.73 -14.42
C PRO A 551 -35.00 23.99 -13.39
N GLY A 552 -33.90 23.22 -13.46
CA GLY A 552 -32.73 23.46 -12.62
C GLY A 552 -32.01 24.76 -13.02
N GLU A 553 -31.46 25.48 -12.05
CA GLU A 553 -30.83 26.79 -12.27
C GLU A 553 -29.33 26.76 -11.97
N LEU A 554 -28.55 27.60 -12.64
CA LEU A 554 -27.13 27.77 -12.33
C LEU A 554 -26.97 28.59 -11.03
N HIS A 555 -26.17 28.06 -10.12
CA HIS A 555 -25.72 28.78 -8.92
C HIS A 555 -24.22 29.03 -8.98
N ILE A 556 -23.81 30.26 -8.65
CA ILE A 556 -22.41 30.66 -8.55
C ILE A 556 -22.08 30.93 -7.09
N PHE A 557 -21.25 30.07 -6.50
CA PHE A 557 -20.58 30.36 -5.23
C PHE A 557 -19.48 31.38 -5.49
N ARG A 558 -19.39 32.41 -4.64
CA ARG A 558 -18.50 33.56 -4.86
C ARG A 558 -17.97 34.13 -3.56
N ASN A 559 -16.82 34.80 -3.61
CA ASN A 559 -16.22 35.50 -2.46
C ASN A 559 -16.50 37.01 -2.41
N TYR A 560 -17.26 37.52 -3.39
CA TYR A 560 -17.69 38.92 -3.48
C TYR A 560 -19.21 39.02 -3.48
N ASP A 561 -19.74 40.22 -3.23
CA ASP A 561 -21.17 40.44 -3.19
C ASP A 561 -21.81 40.24 -4.58
N PRO A 562 -22.98 39.57 -4.68
CA PRO A 562 -23.68 39.38 -5.94
C PRO A 562 -23.96 40.72 -6.63
N PRO A 563 -23.98 40.76 -7.98
CA PRO A 563 -24.48 41.92 -8.70
C PRO A 563 -25.92 42.25 -8.27
N SER A 564 -26.15 43.47 -7.80
CA SER A 564 -27.43 43.96 -7.24
C SER A 564 -28.49 44.29 -8.30
N VAL A 565 -28.19 44.11 -9.58
CA VAL A 565 -29.12 44.45 -10.67
C VAL A 565 -30.31 43.50 -10.63
N ALA A 566 -31.48 44.03 -10.26
CA ALA A 566 -32.74 43.32 -10.29
C ALA A 566 -33.05 42.83 -11.72
N SER A 567 -32.81 41.55 -11.98
CA SER A 567 -33.43 40.84 -13.08
C SER A 567 -34.80 40.37 -12.63
N GLU A 568 -35.83 40.53 -13.47
CA GLU A 568 -37.06 39.78 -13.27
C GLU A 568 -36.72 38.28 -13.23
N PRO A 569 -37.26 37.50 -12.28
CA PRO A 569 -37.00 36.07 -12.24
C PRO A 569 -37.50 35.43 -13.54
N PRO A 570 -36.70 34.57 -14.19
CA PRO A 570 -37.05 34.00 -15.50
C PRO A 570 -38.30 33.11 -15.45
N TYR A 571 -38.69 32.64 -14.26
CA TYR A 571 -39.82 31.77 -14.04
C TYR A 571 -40.75 32.34 -12.97
N SER A 572 -42.07 32.22 -13.19
CA SER A 572 -43.06 32.43 -12.13
C SER A 572 -43.00 31.26 -11.15
N THR A 573 -42.80 31.56 -9.87
CA THR A 573 -42.67 30.54 -8.84
C THR A 573 -44.02 30.23 -8.20
N SER A 574 -44.48 28.99 -8.32
CA SER A 574 -45.65 28.47 -7.59
C SER A 574 -45.28 27.88 -6.22
N ALA A 575 -43.98 27.64 -5.99
CA ALA A 575 -43.42 27.02 -4.79
C ALA A 575 -42.48 27.98 -4.05
N THR A 576 -42.43 27.87 -2.73
CA THR A 576 -41.51 28.62 -1.89
C THR A 576 -40.18 27.88 -1.77
N PHE A 577 -39.14 28.38 -2.45
CA PHE A 577 -37.78 27.83 -2.35
C PHE A 577 -37.00 28.42 -1.17
N ARG A 578 -36.02 27.68 -0.67
CA ARG A 578 -35.05 28.22 0.30
C ARG A 578 -34.26 29.36 -0.35
N PRO A 579 -34.00 30.47 0.34
CA PRO A 579 -33.26 31.59 -0.22
C PRO A 579 -31.86 31.16 -0.71
N LEU A 580 -31.32 31.92 -1.66
CA LEU A 580 -29.94 31.73 -2.09
C LEU A 580 -28.99 32.03 -0.92
N THR A 581 -27.92 31.26 -0.85
CA THR A 581 -26.89 31.44 0.19
C THR A 581 -26.14 32.74 -0.05
N ILE A 582 -25.97 33.55 0.98
CA ILE A 582 -25.18 34.78 0.93
C ILE A 582 -23.69 34.40 1.06
N PRO A 583 -22.76 35.03 0.33
CA PRO A 583 -21.32 34.70 0.38
C PRO A 583 -20.74 34.56 1.79
N GLN A 584 -21.18 35.41 2.73
CA GLN A 584 -20.72 35.47 4.12
C GLN A 584 -21.05 34.22 4.96
N ASP A 585 -22.01 33.41 4.51
CA ASP A 585 -22.45 32.17 5.19
C ASP A 585 -21.98 30.91 4.45
N GLN A 586 -21.30 31.07 3.31
CA GLN A 586 -20.85 29.96 2.47
C GLN A 586 -19.48 29.45 2.94
N LEU A 587 -19.43 28.17 3.30
CA LEU A 587 -18.17 27.48 3.62
C LEU A 587 -17.46 27.03 2.35
N VAL A 588 -16.14 27.25 2.28
CA VAL A 588 -15.32 26.92 1.10
C VAL A 588 -15.42 25.45 0.74
N TRP A 589 -15.27 24.54 1.71
CA TRP A 589 -15.33 23.11 1.46
C TRP A 589 -16.71 22.65 0.97
N ARG A 590 -17.80 23.32 1.39
CA ARG A 590 -19.16 23.01 0.93
C ARG A 590 -19.38 23.49 -0.51
N ALA A 591 -18.87 24.67 -0.86
CA ALA A 591 -18.91 25.16 -2.24
C ALA A 591 -18.16 24.20 -3.18
N ALA A 592 -16.93 23.80 -2.79
CA ALA A 592 -16.14 22.80 -3.49
C ALA A 592 -16.89 21.47 -3.68
N ARG A 593 -17.47 20.90 -2.61
CA ARG A 593 -18.22 19.63 -2.69
C ARG A 593 -19.51 19.75 -3.51
N SER A 594 -20.19 20.89 -3.43
CA SER A 594 -21.41 21.15 -4.21
C SER A 594 -21.11 21.22 -5.71
N SER A 595 -20.01 21.87 -6.08
CA SER A 595 -19.54 21.96 -7.47
C SER A 595 -19.06 20.63 -8.02
N GLY A 596 -18.39 19.80 -7.21
CA GLY A 596 -17.87 18.49 -7.62
C GLY A 596 -18.84 17.30 -7.43
N ALA A 597 -20.12 17.54 -7.14
CA ALA A 597 -21.11 16.50 -6.89
C ALA A 597 -21.61 15.82 -8.18
N ALA A 598 -20.68 15.21 -8.93
CA ALA A 598 -20.94 14.60 -10.24
C ALA A 598 -22.03 13.53 -10.12
N PRO A 599 -23.17 13.69 -10.83
CA PRO A 599 -24.23 12.69 -10.84
C PRO A 599 -23.68 11.33 -11.29
N THR A 600 -24.19 10.24 -10.71
CA THR A 600 -23.69 8.85 -10.84
C THR A 600 -22.41 8.51 -10.08
N TYR A 601 -21.57 9.49 -9.72
CA TYR A 601 -20.35 9.27 -8.93
C TYR A 601 -20.58 9.57 -7.45
N PHE A 602 -21.21 10.69 -7.14
CA PHE A 602 -21.49 11.11 -5.77
C PHE A 602 -22.97 11.43 -5.58
N GLN A 603 -23.43 11.30 -4.34
CA GLN A 603 -24.74 11.79 -3.94
C GLN A 603 -24.78 13.33 -3.98
N PRO A 604 -25.96 13.95 -4.20
CA PRO A 604 -26.12 15.41 -4.18
C PRO A 604 -25.72 16.03 -2.83
N MET A 605 -25.19 17.26 -2.84
CA MET A 605 -24.93 18.05 -1.62
C MET A 605 -26.17 18.86 -1.26
N GLY A 606 -27.08 18.27 -0.51
CA GLY A 606 -28.35 18.93 -0.17
C GLY A 606 -29.14 19.26 -1.44
N ARG A 607 -29.11 20.52 -1.88
CA ARG A 607 -29.81 21.01 -3.08
C ARG A 607 -28.93 21.18 -4.31
N PHE A 608 -27.66 20.82 -4.23
CA PHE A 608 -26.66 21.11 -5.26
C PHE A 608 -26.17 19.84 -5.97
N LEU A 609 -26.03 19.94 -7.28
CA LEU A 609 -25.38 18.98 -8.19
C LEU A 609 -24.16 19.62 -8.86
N ASP A 610 -23.35 18.79 -9.51
CA ASP A 610 -22.17 19.26 -10.26
C ASP A 610 -22.53 20.35 -11.28
N GLY A 611 -21.72 21.41 -11.29
CA GLY A 611 -21.84 22.51 -12.24
C GLY A 611 -21.66 22.07 -13.69
N GLY A 612 -21.02 20.93 -13.92
CA GLY A 612 -20.78 20.34 -15.24
C GLY A 612 -22.04 20.07 -16.05
N LEU A 613 -23.21 19.96 -15.42
CA LEU A 613 -24.48 19.79 -16.13
C LEU A 613 -24.97 21.06 -16.86
N LEU A 614 -24.55 22.26 -16.43
CA LEU A 614 -24.99 23.54 -17.03
C LEU A 614 -23.82 24.39 -17.52
N ALA A 615 -22.68 24.38 -16.82
CA ALA A 615 -21.56 25.28 -17.03
C ALA A 615 -20.22 24.54 -16.87
N ASN A 616 -20.03 23.40 -17.56
CA ASN A 616 -18.78 22.62 -17.40
C ASN A 616 -17.52 23.41 -17.79
N ASN A 617 -17.65 24.24 -18.83
CA ASN A 617 -16.72 25.31 -19.14
C ASN A 617 -17.34 26.64 -18.65
N PRO A 618 -16.85 27.23 -17.54
CA PRO A 618 -17.49 28.40 -16.94
C PRO A 618 -17.22 29.71 -17.68
N THR A 619 -16.56 29.69 -18.85
CA THR A 619 -16.05 30.92 -19.49
C THR A 619 -17.15 31.90 -19.84
N LEU A 620 -18.22 31.44 -20.49
CA LEU A 620 -19.34 32.30 -20.88
C LEU A 620 -20.08 32.85 -19.65
N ASP A 621 -20.34 31.98 -18.66
CA ASP A 621 -21.03 32.35 -17.42
C ASP A 621 -20.21 33.35 -16.60
N ALA A 622 -18.89 33.16 -16.52
CA ALA A 622 -17.97 34.06 -15.83
C ALA A 622 -17.91 35.43 -16.51
N MET A 623 -17.82 35.48 -17.85
CA MET A 623 -17.86 36.74 -18.59
C MET A 623 -19.20 37.48 -18.37
N ALA A 624 -20.31 36.75 -18.35
CA ALA A 624 -21.63 37.32 -18.07
C ALA A 624 -21.73 37.88 -16.64
N GLU A 625 -21.25 37.13 -15.64
CA GLU A 625 -21.22 37.56 -14.23
C GLU A 625 -20.33 38.80 -14.04
N ILE A 626 -19.14 38.85 -14.65
CA ILE A 626 -18.24 40.03 -14.58
C ILE A 626 -18.91 41.25 -15.21
N HIS A 627 -19.58 41.08 -16.35
CA HIS A 627 -20.32 42.17 -16.98
C HIS A 627 -21.45 42.68 -16.07
N GLN A 628 -22.23 41.77 -15.48
CA GLN A 628 -23.30 42.14 -14.53
C GLN A 628 -22.75 42.82 -13.28
N TYR A 629 -21.62 42.36 -12.75
CA TYR A 629 -20.92 42.96 -11.62
C TYR A 629 -20.47 44.39 -11.93
N ASN A 630 -19.83 44.62 -13.07
CA ASN A 630 -19.44 45.96 -13.51
C ASN A 630 -20.66 46.88 -13.73
N LYS A 631 -21.76 46.35 -14.26
CA LYS A 631 -23.02 47.09 -14.42
C LYS A 631 -23.63 47.47 -13.07
N ALA A 632 -23.62 46.56 -12.09
CA ALA A 632 -24.07 46.81 -10.73
C ALA A 632 -23.26 47.92 -10.05
N LEU A 633 -21.92 47.84 -10.12
CA LEU A 633 -21.03 48.87 -9.60
C LEU A 633 -21.31 50.24 -10.22
N THR A 634 -21.56 50.28 -11.53
CA THR A 634 -21.91 51.53 -12.22
C THR A 634 -23.24 52.09 -11.71
N ALA A 635 -24.25 51.24 -11.53
CA ALA A 635 -25.57 51.63 -11.01
C ALA A 635 -25.51 52.13 -9.56
N GLU A 636 -24.60 51.60 -8.74
CA GLU A 636 -24.34 52.02 -7.36
C GLU A 636 -23.49 53.31 -7.26
N GLY A 637 -23.15 53.95 -8.39
CA GLY A 637 -22.31 55.15 -8.41
C GLY A 637 -20.81 54.88 -8.25
N ARG A 638 -20.40 53.61 -8.28
CA ARG A 638 -19.01 53.13 -8.17
C ARG A 638 -18.36 52.84 -9.53
N GLY A 639 -18.77 53.56 -10.59
CA GLY A 639 -18.27 53.37 -11.95
C GLY A 639 -16.75 53.56 -12.13
N LYS A 640 -16.05 54.17 -11.17
CA LYS A 640 -14.58 54.28 -11.18
C LYS A 640 -13.88 52.96 -10.83
N ASP A 641 -14.57 52.06 -10.15
CA ASP A 641 -14.04 50.75 -9.74
C ASP A 641 -14.19 49.69 -10.84
N THR A 642 -14.94 50.00 -11.92
CA THR A 642 -15.15 49.06 -13.02
C THR A 642 -13.92 48.96 -13.89
N LYS A 643 -13.52 47.73 -14.21
CA LYS A 643 -12.42 47.45 -15.13
C LYS A 643 -12.95 46.62 -16.29
N LYS A 644 -12.50 46.94 -17.50
CA LYS A 644 -12.81 46.14 -18.69
C LYS A 644 -11.96 44.86 -18.64
N LEU A 645 -12.54 43.76 -19.08
CA LEU A 645 -11.83 42.49 -19.22
C LEU A 645 -10.86 42.59 -20.40
N GLY A 646 -9.57 42.43 -20.15
CA GLY A 646 -8.53 42.52 -21.18
C GLY A 646 -8.11 41.15 -21.72
N MET A 647 -8.16 40.12 -20.88
CA MET A 647 -7.76 38.76 -21.24
C MET A 647 -8.60 37.70 -20.54
N VAL A 648 -8.86 36.61 -21.26
CA VAL A 648 -9.49 35.38 -20.79
C VAL A 648 -8.61 34.19 -21.16
N LEU A 649 -8.09 33.49 -20.15
CA LEU A 649 -7.44 32.19 -20.33
C LEU A 649 -8.40 31.09 -19.90
N SER A 650 -8.80 30.23 -20.82
CA SER A 650 -9.65 29.06 -20.57
C SER A 650 -8.82 27.78 -20.67
N LEU A 651 -8.84 26.96 -19.61
CA LEU A 651 -8.06 25.72 -19.50
C LEU A 651 -8.99 24.50 -19.45
N GLY A 652 -8.76 23.55 -20.35
CA GLY A 652 -9.52 22.30 -20.47
C GLY A 652 -8.84 21.10 -19.80
N THR A 653 -9.64 20.12 -19.38
CA THR A 653 -9.15 18.88 -18.75
C THR A 653 -8.72 17.80 -19.76
N GLY A 654 -8.42 18.20 -21.00
CA GLY A 654 -7.98 17.34 -22.09
C GLY A 654 -9.12 16.76 -22.92
N LYS A 655 -8.90 16.70 -24.24
CA LYS A 655 -9.86 16.22 -25.24
C LYS A 655 -9.68 14.73 -25.47
N PRO A 656 -10.74 13.90 -25.35
CA PRO A 656 -10.68 12.49 -25.73
C PRO A 656 -10.47 12.34 -27.25
N PRO A 657 -9.96 11.18 -27.72
CA PRO A 657 -9.89 10.89 -29.15
C PRO A 657 -11.30 10.76 -29.75
N GLN A 658 -11.47 11.14 -31.01
CA GLN A 658 -12.72 10.92 -31.74
C GLN A 658 -12.85 9.44 -32.12
N VAL A 659 -13.95 8.83 -31.72
CA VAL A 659 -14.25 7.41 -32.00
C VAL A 659 -15.53 7.32 -32.82
N GLU A 660 -15.56 6.41 -33.80
CA GLU A 660 -16.73 6.15 -34.62
C GLU A 660 -17.83 5.43 -33.80
N VAL A 661 -19.07 5.91 -33.86
CA VAL A 661 -20.21 5.31 -33.16
C VAL A 661 -21.09 4.57 -34.18
N SER A 662 -21.13 3.24 -34.10
CA SER A 662 -21.93 2.39 -34.99
C SER A 662 -23.42 2.43 -34.62
N SER A 663 -24.19 3.31 -35.28
CA SER A 663 -25.67 3.40 -35.29
C SER A 663 -26.39 3.37 -33.92
N VAL A 664 -26.88 4.54 -33.48
CA VAL A 664 -27.79 4.67 -32.32
C VAL A 664 -29.23 4.32 -32.74
N ASN A 665 -29.51 3.03 -32.97
CA ASN A 665 -30.85 2.57 -33.36
C ASN A 665 -31.69 2.21 -32.12
N VAL A 666 -32.53 3.14 -31.66
CA VAL A 666 -33.47 2.94 -30.54
C VAL A 666 -34.89 2.75 -31.10
N PHE A 667 -35.13 1.67 -31.85
CA PHE A 667 -36.49 1.30 -32.30
C PHE A 667 -37.20 0.41 -31.27
N ARG A 668 -38.55 0.50 -31.24
CA ARG A 668 -39.43 -0.32 -30.39
C ARG A 668 -39.23 -1.80 -30.75
N PRO A 669 -38.74 -2.65 -29.83
CA PRO A 669 -38.27 -3.99 -30.18
C PRO A 669 -39.43 -4.95 -30.44
N SER A 670 -39.31 -5.75 -31.49
CA SER A 670 -40.31 -6.77 -31.87
C SER A 670 -39.95 -8.15 -31.31
N ASN A 671 -38.65 -8.42 -31.11
CA ASN A 671 -38.10 -9.71 -30.68
C ASN A 671 -37.03 -9.56 -29.56
N PRO A 672 -36.72 -10.63 -28.79
CA PRO A 672 -35.76 -10.57 -27.68
C PRO A 672 -34.34 -10.13 -28.06
N LEU A 673 -33.87 -10.48 -29.28
CA LEU A 673 -32.57 -10.05 -29.79
C LEU A 673 -32.54 -8.54 -30.13
N GLU A 674 -33.67 -7.99 -30.59
CA GLU A 674 -33.82 -6.55 -30.84
C GLU A 674 -33.94 -5.76 -29.53
N LEU A 675 -34.51 -6.37 -28.48
CA LEU A 675 -34.56 -5.79 -27.14
C LEU A 675 -33.14 -5.61 -26.56
N ALA A 676 -32.26 -6.59 -26.73
CA ALA A 676 -30.86 -6.46 -26.31
C ALA A 676 -30.13 -5.34 -27.07
N LYS A 677 -30.34 -5.24 -28.40
CA LYS A 677 -29.76 -4.18 -29.22
C LYS A 677 -30.33 -2.79 -28.89
N SER A 678 -31.62 -2.68 -28.60
CA SER A 678 -32.25 -1.40 -28.23
C SER A 678 -31.84 -0.95 -26.83
N LEU A 679 -31.58 -1.87 -25.89
CA LEU A 679 -31.00 -1.54 -24.58
C LEU A 679 -29.57 -1.00 -24.71
N VAL A 680 -28.73 -1.61 -25.56
CA VAL A 680 -27.39 -1.10 -25.86
C VAL A 680 -27.48 0.28 -26.55
N GLY A 681 -28.34 0.43 -27.56
CA GLY A 681 -28.56 1.71 -28.23
C GLY A 681 -29.08 2.81 -27.32
N ALA A 682 -29.99 2.50 -26.39
CA ALA A 682 -30.50 3.44 -25.40
C ALA A 682 -29.42 3.88 -24.40
N LYS A 683 -28.53 2.96 -24.01
CA LYS A 683 -27.38 3.28 -23.14
C LYS A 683 -26.39 4.22 -23.84
N GLU A 684 -26.05 3.94 -25.10
CA GLU A 684 -25.17 4.81 -25.90
C GLU A 684 -25.82 6.19 -26.14
N LEU A 685 -27.13 6.25 -26.41
CA LEU A 685 -27.85 7.52 -26.53
C LEU A 685 -27.81 8.33 -25.22
N LEU A 686 -28.01 7.67 -24.08
CA LEU A 686 -27.93 8.33 -22.77
C LEU A 686 -26.51 8.84 -22.48
N LYS A 687 -25.47 8.05 -22.80
CA LYS A 687 -24.08 8.49 -22.70
C LYS A 687 -23.85 9.74 -23.57
N MET A 688 -24.28 9.71 -24.83
CA MET A 688 -24.16 10.83 -25.75
C MET A 688 -24.89 12.09 -25.26
N LEU A 689 -26.07 11.96 -24.65
CA LEU A 689 -26.78 13.09 -24.05
C LEU A 689 -26.01 13.71 -22.88
N VAL A 690 -25.42 12.87 -22.01
CA VAL A 690 -24.57 13.35 -20.91
C VAL A 690 -23.32 14.02 -21.47
N ASP A 691 -22.68 13.45 -22.48
CA ASP A 691 -21.50 14.02 -23.14
C ASP A 691 -21.83 15.38 -23.78
N CYS A 692 -22.99 15.54 -24.43
CA CYS A 692 -23.44 16.82 -24.96
C CYS A 692 -23.72 17.87 -23.88
N CYS A 693 -24.31 17.47 -22.75
CA CYS A 693 -24.59 18.38 -21.63
C CYS A 693 -23.32 18.81 -20.89
N THR A 694 -22.29 17.95 -20.91
CA THR A 694 -21.04 18.17 -20.16
C THR A 694 -19.86 18.51 -21.08
N ASP A 695 -20.08 18.75 -22.37
CA ASP A 695 -19.04 19.15 -23.30
C ASP A 695 -18.43 20.50 -22.89
N SER A 696 -17.10 20.54 -22.82
CA SER A 696 -16.33 21.71 -22.40
C SER A 696 -15.44 22.28 -23.50
N ASP A 697 -15.21 21.54 -24.58
CA ASP A 697 -14.27 21.89 -25.65
C ASP A 697 -14.95 22.17 -27.00
N GLY A 698 -16.25 21.85 -27.17
CA GLY A 698 -17.00 22.15 -28.38
C GLY A 698 -17.56 23.58 -28.42
N CYS A 699 -18.87 23.71 -28.66
CA CYS A 699 -19.53 24.99 -29.00
C CYS A 699 -19.27 26.13 -27.98
N ALA A 700 -19.07 25.80 -26.71
CA ALA A 700 -18.81 26.79 -25.66
C ALA A 700 -17.52 27.60 -25.94
N VAL A 701 -16.47 26.94 -26.43
CA VAL A 701 -15.18 27.57 -26.77
C VAL A 701 -15.33 28.52 -27.95
N ASP A 702 -16.05 28.12 -29.00
CA ASP A 702 -16.24 28.95 -30.20
C ASP A 702 -17.10 30.19 -29.90
N ARG A 703 -18.15 30.02 -29.10
CA ARG A 703 -18.97 31.14 -28.61
C ARG A 703 -18.11 32.09 -27.78
N ALA A 704 -17.37 31.59 -26.80
CA ALA A 704 -16.52 32.42 -25.94
C ALA A 704 -15.49 33.21 -26.76
N ARG A 705 -14.86 32.56 -27.75
CA ARG A 705 -13.93 33.22 -28.68
C ARG A 705 -14.59 34.36 -29.44
N ALA A 706 -15.74 34.11 -30.08
CA ALA A 706 -16.46 35.12 -30.85
C ALA A 706 -16.91 36.31 -29.99
N PHE A 707 -17.38 36.06 -28.75
CA PHE A 707 -17.74 37.13 -27.82
C PHE A 707 -16.52 37.94 -27.33
N CYS A 708 -15.37 37.28 -27.13
CA CYS A 708 -14.13 37.97 -26.80
C CYS A 708 -13.64 38.84 -27.95
N GLU A 709 -13.68 38.34 -29.19
CA GLU A 709 -13.36 39.11 -30.40
C GLU A 709 -14.27 40.34 -30.54
N MET A 710 -15.57 40.20 -30.26
CA MET A 710 -16.53 41.32 -30.30
C MET A 710 -16.22 42.41 -29.25
N THR A 711 -15.57 42.05 -28.14
CA THR A 711 -15.30 42.96 -27.01
C THR A 711 -13.86 43.45 -26.95
N ASP A 712 -13.04 43.13 -27.96
CA ASP A 712 -11.59 43.36 -27.97
C ASP A 712 -10.89 42.76 -26.72
N THR A 713 -11.35 41.57 -26.31
CA THR A 713 -10.76 40.81 -25.20
C THR A 713 -9.89 39.69 -25.78
N LEU A 714 -8.65 39.55 -25.31
CA LEU A 714 -7.80 38.44 -25.74
C LEU A 714 -8.34 37.12 -25.18
N TYR A 715 -8.63 36.15 -26.04
CA TYR A 715 -9.08 34.82 -25.63
C TYR A 715 -8.07 33.75 -26.01
N GLN A 716 -7.61 33.01 -25.01
CA GLN A 716 -6.76 31.84 -25.22
C GLN A 716 -7.41 30.59 -24.61
N ARG A 717 -7.54 29.54 -25.42
CA ARG A 717 -7.95 28.19 -24.98
C ARG A 717 -6.74 27.27 -25.02
N LEU A 718 -6.47 26.56 -23.93
CA LEU A 718 -5.49 25.48 -23.87
C LEU A 718 -6.18 24.20 -23.39
N SER A 719 -6.12 23.14 -24.21
CA SER A 719 -6.65 21.82 -23.89
C SER A 719 -5.92 20.77 -24.74
N PRO A 720 -5.12 19.88 -24.13
CA PRO A 720 -4.33 18.89 -24.88
C PRO A 720 -5.23 17.83 -25.53
N GLN A 721 -4.76 17.26 -26.64
CA GLN A 721 -5.39 16.08 -27.22
C GLN A 721 -4.85 14.83 -26.52
N LEU A 722 -5.73 14.04 -25.91
CA LEU A 722 -5.36 12.80 -25.24
C LEU A 722 -5.40 11.62 -26.22
N SER A 723 -4.51 10.65 -26.03
CA SER A 723 -4.46 9.43 -26.85
C SER A 723 -5.59 8.44 -26.56
N GLN A 724 -6.18 8.51 -25.36
CA GLN A 724 -7.25 7.63 -24.91
C GLN A 724 -8.30 8.38 -24.07
N GLU A 725 -9.48 7.78 -23.91
CA GLU A 725 -10.52 8.29 -23.01
C GLU A 725 -10.11 8.00 -21.55
N VAL A 726 -9.79 9.05 -20.80
CA VAL A 726 -9.50 8.96 -19.36
C VAL A 726 -10.79 9.24 -18.58
N MET A 727 -11.18 8.29 -17.73
CA MET A 727 -12.41 8.38 -16.93
C MET A 727 -12.28 9.41 -15.80
N LEU A 728 -13.42 9.93 -15.33
CA LEU A 728 -13.45 10.97 -14.28
C LEU A 728 -12.92 10.50 -12.92
N ASP A 729 -12.95 9.21 -12.64
CA ASP A 729 -12.48 8.54 -11.42
C ASP A 729 -11.33 7.57 -11.69
N GLU A 730 -10.52 7.83 -12.72
CA GLU A 730 -9.31 7.04 -13.00
C GLU A 730 -8.37 7.02 -11.78
N VAL A 731 -7.91 5.82 -11.41
CA VAL A 731 -7.05 5.58 -10.25
C VAL A 731 -5.68 5.05 -10.62
N SER A 732 -5.48 4.59 -11.86
CA SER A 732 -4.21 4.04 -12.34
C SER A 732 -3.15 5.12 -12.50
N ASP A 733 -2.06 4.99 -11.75
CA ASP A 733 -0.94 5.94 -11.81
C ASP A 733 -0.30 5.97 -13.20
N SER A 734 -0.22 4.83 -13.89
CA SER A 734 0.35 4.77 -15.24
C SER A 734 -0.46 5.58 -16.25
N VAL A 735 -1.79 5.45 -16.22
CA VAL A 735 -2.70 6.19 -17.11
C VAL A 735 -2.65 7.69 -16.83
N LEU A 736 -2.65 8.08 -15.55
CA LEU A 736 -2.58 9.48 -15.16
C LEU A 736 -1.22 10.11 -15.50
N VAL A 737 -0.12 9.37 -15.30
CA VAL A 737 1.22 9.82 -15.70
C VAL A 737 1.32 9.96 -17.22
N ASP A 738 0.75 9.04 -18.00
CA ASP A 738 0.72 9.13 -19.45
C ASP A 738 -0.10 10.34 -19.94
N MET A 739 -1.25 10.60 -19.31
CA MET A 739 -2.05 11.81 -19.57
C MET A 739 -1.27 13.10 -19.26
N LEU A 740 -0.53 13.14 -18.15
CA LEU A 740 0.30 14.29 -17.80
C LEU A 740 1.52 14.42 -18.72
N TRP A 741 2.09 13.32 -19.17
CA TRP A 741 3.15 13.28 -20.15
C TRP A 741 2.69 13.85 -21.50
N GLU A 742 1.52 13.45 -21.99
CA GLU A 742 0.90 14.02 -23.20
C GLU A 742 0.64 15.52 -23.06
N THR A 743 0.21 15.95 -21.87
CA THR A 743 0.04 17.37 -21.55
C THR A 743 1.37 18.12 -21.62
N GLN A 744 2.46 17.53 -21.11
CA GLN A 744 3.80 18.11 -21.20
C GLN A 744 4.26 18.25 -22.66
N MET A 745 4.02 17.24 -23.49
CA MET A 745 4.32 17.28 -24.92
C MET A 745 3.52 18.37 -25.65
N TYR A 746 2.22 18.48 -25.34
CA TYR A 746 1.38 19.55 -25.87
C TYR A 746 1.89 20.94 -25.47
N LEU A 747 2.27 21.14 -24.20
CA LEU A 747 2.81 22.42 -23.72
C LEU A 747 4.11 22.80 -24.42
N TYR A 748 4.95 21.81 -24.74
CA TYR A 748 6.14 22.05 -25.54
C TYR A 748 5.80 22.53 -26.96
N GLU A 749 4.87 21.86 -27.63
CA GLU A 749 4.40 22.27 -28.96
C GLU A 749 3.78 23.69 -28.93
N GLN A 750 3.11 24.04 -27.83
CA GLN A 750 2.47 25.33 -27.60
C GLN A 750 3.35 26.34 -26.84
N ARG A 751 4.66 26.12 -26.72
CA ARG A 751 5.55 26.97 -25.90
C ARG A 751 5.51 28.46 -26.26
N THR A 752 5.39 28.77 -27.56
CA THR A 752 5.31 30.16 -28.05
C THR A 752 4.01 30.83 -27.64
N VAL A 753 2.91 30.07 -27.65
CA VAL A 753 1.60 30.54 -27.18
C VAL A 753 1.65 30.77 -25.67
N LEU A 754 2.21 29.82 -24.92
CA LEU A 754 2.35 29.94 -23.46
C LEU A 754 3.18 31.18 -23.07
N GLN A 755 4.28 31.43 -23.77
CA GLN A 755 5.11 32.63 -23.60
C GLN A 755 4.36 33.92 -23.90
N SER A 756 3.60 33.94 -25.01
CA SER A 756 2.76 35.09 -25.36
C SER A 756 1.70 35.39 -24.29
N VAL A 757 1.07 34.34 -23.75
CA VAL A 757 0.10 34.47 -22.64
C VAL A 757 0.78 35.00 -21.38
N ALA A 758 1.94 34.44 -21.00
CA ALA A 758 2.70 34.89 -19.83
C ALA A 758 3.11 36.36 -19.96
N GLN A 759 3.58 36.77 -21.14
CA GLN A 759 3.93 38.17 -21.41
C GLN A 759 2.70 39.08 -21.31
N SER A 760 1.58 38.70 -21.93
CA SER A 760 0.32 39.47 -21.88
C SER A 760 -0.24 39.61 -20.46
N LEU A 761 0.05 38.64 -19.57
CA LEU A 761 -0.32 38.70 -18.16
C LEU A 761 0.53 39.67 -17.34
N LEU A 762 1.76 39.94 -17.79
CA LEU A 762 2.74 40.80 -17.12
C LEU A 762 2.74 42.24 -17.66
N ASP A 763 2.39 42.43 -18.94
CA ASP A 763 2.32 43.73 -19.62
C ASP A 763 1.08 44.51 -19.17
N THR A 764 1.15 45.15 -18.00
CA THR A 764 0.18 46.14 -17.51
C THR A 764 0.84 47.31 -16.80
#